data_AF-A0AAG5CUZ1-F1
#
_entry.id   AF-A0AAG5CUZ1-F1
#
_cell.length_a   1.000
_cell.length_b   1.000
_cell.length_c   1.000
_cell.angle_alpha   90.00
_cell.angle_beta   90.00
_cell.angle_gamma   90.00
#
_symmetry.space_group_name_H-M   'P 1'
#
loop_
_entity.id
_entity.type
_entity.pdbx_description
1 polymer ?
#
loop_
_entity_poly.entity_id
_entity_poly.type
_entity_poly.pdbx_seq_one_letter_code
_entity_poly.pdbx_strand_id
1 'polypeptide(L)'
;MSVFFAEIDAICSSLGWEDGDKYRMDPEALQGLKHLIWILKQDKEVHECRRYIGGKRVVQTDLIPMLISNFQNADLVDVLLRLLVNLTFPTLLLYNGCYPKDAVEQRKCMRLIDIAEEYKEAFSVKGVWSVLGDRLEKLLHTDWAVRSEADGLIVERILILIRNVLQVPANVEKEKRMDNDASLHDCLLWALHQAGILDLILYILGSPHENRYLIHSLEIVSLVYREQSTANLADATLQRSSVEKKNDEMNLIKALHPPGASRKPTTTGRHSRFRGTYTFNNLKSISEADAICHQSLEKIVRSEDLGAEKQRIKQSFRHVKETETVERKSIFSVRLFLREYGMEILRLYNNMVRQVRRYLDQSGSASVSDFNDDSYLLWAIRFFLEFNRHSGLKIELVSESLTVDTFHWIITRMENCMENIVSDKTRKSIWARRLHIAVQTYRELLNNLQTLEKKQEPNARELLSVLQNNIFYVVEYRETVVHLLKDFNETHHSRAYLRDVVEVAHLFFGMLQKFCKGTVRVQERVKPKRKKHGKRNQRQNDQRQEHTEEERERVEYLWLEEAPKIAAILESDAAESTLKEDLPTPFDSASSVPIDEQKGDGVVRIHALLREGAYEQAIKMLYAARSVWTNDDCFGRATSAPDEDLMTLKDIFMANLSHHTTGQQEGQNAEAPAEEDSSEDEEEAAERQVHNAEKDFNFEDFAKRLVDPKIVRACTVVLGDWEKIKTPTLKAAVTLLYRVAVELKAPTMLFQLALFRIFQRVLHAPECSHSFELRRLAIYTMRQLHKLQSSSPSEVIFAEMLFYKTVRIASAMEMGYDDAFGPAEGKSGSGKGAWSEAQEEELRRLFMENQENPQTDQDVIDWLLENIIDRTRTRRAVIKKLKDLGLIFKAPTKKSNVNRSQRNQFSAEEDTMLRQLYDEYRFDQRYTLKRLAEGFDKKYSRPAIVRRLITLGLIADASEVEPPKRSKSNANHERNGGERSSDDDEDEDDGDDVDDDNDDEDDALGNSYSTIKPLDVKAVEASLRTLGKAGKESVQWIIECLDEVLKLFDDSDPDPEQQDGIPIVAIAPYQIAALSTPEFKRLLKTLGIMDVSKQHCYHRIPSKLAPADLQRRITILERFCNSVDVEPHSPIATNETTDEVVERNDIVDQDDDARSMSPLLVEDDDSEPEAAPVRMANEGSSSKRDRSLDSSDSESEMHVQQSTKKIRKRVAVLSSDED
;
A
#
# COMPACT_ATOMS: atom_id res chain seq x y z
N MET A 1 -3.99 -5.93 -44.46
CA MET A 1 -2.96 -6.78 -43.84
C MET A 1 -2.09 -7.45 -44.90
N SER A 2 -2.54 -8.52 -45.57
CA SER A 2 -1.76 -9.17 -46.66
C SER A 2 -1.27 -8.19 -47.73
N VAL A 3 -2.13 -7.25 -48.15
CA VAL A 3 -1.79 -6.16 -49.09
C VAL A 3 -0.60 -5.33 -48.59
N PHE A 4 -0.64 -4.83 -47.34
CA PHE A 4 0.47 -4.06 -46.75
C PHE A 4 1.79 -4.86 -46.68
N PHE A 5 1.74 -6.18 -46.49
CA PHE A 5 2.96 -7.00 -46.52
C PHE A 5 3.53 -7.09 -47.95
N ALA A 6 2.69 -7.27 -48.96
CA ALA A 6 3.13 -7.24 -50.37
C ALA A 6 3.66 -5.85 -50.80
N GLU A 7 3.08 -4.76 -50.27
CA GLU A 7 3.56 -3.40 -50.48
C GLU A 7 4.92 -3.16 -49.80
N ILE A 8 5.09 -3.57 -48.54
CA ILE A 8 6.40 -3.55 -47.85
C ILE A 8 7.43 -4.33 -48.66
N ASP A 9 7.06 -5.48 -49.23
CA ASP A 9 7.95 -6.32 -50.03
C ASP A 9 8.43 -5.64 -51.31
N ALA A 10 7.51 -5.01 -52.04
CA ALA A 10 7.85 -4.23 -53.23
C ALA A 10 8.73 -3.02 -52.89
N ILE A 11 8.41 -2.30 -51.80
CA ILE A 11 9.17 -1.12 -51.37
C ILE A 11 10.58 -1.49 -50.92
N CYS A 12 10.74 -2.50 -50.05
CA CYS A 12 12.06 -2.92 -49.58
C CYS A 12 12.95 -3.43 -50.73
N SER A 13 12.35 -4.02 -51.78
CA SER A 13 13.05 -4.45 -52.99
C SER A 13 13.41 -3.30 -53.96
N SER A 14 13.03 -2.06 -53.65
CA SER A 14 13.24 -0.85 -54.47
C SER A 14 13.79 0.33 -53.65
N LEU A 15 14.51 0.04 -52.56
CA LEU A 15 15.29 1.04 -51.82
C LEU A 15 16.67 1.28 -52.45
N GLY A 16 17.28 0.25 -53.02
CA GLY A 16 18.63 0.29 -53.57
C GLY A 16 19.41 -1.01 -53.34
N TRP A 17 20.74 -0.95 -53.45
CA TRP A 17 21.64 -2.07 -53.20
C TRP A 17 23.03 -1.63 -52.72
N GLU A 18 23.76 -2.54 -52.08
CA GLU A 18 25.14 -2.30 -51.65
C GLU A 18 26.15 -2.67 -52.75
N ASP A 19 26.97 -1.72 -53.16
CA ASP A 19 28.01 -1.82 -54.21
C ASP A 19 29.40 -2.07 -53.60
N GLY A 20 29.46 -2.91 -52.56
CA GLY A 20 30.67 -3.35 -51.85
C GLY A 20 31.36 -2.31 -50.94
N ASP A 21 31.33 -1.03 -51.31
CA ASP A 21 31.92 0.10 -50.55
C ASP A 21 30.91 1.24 -50.33
N LYS A 22 29.81 1.28 -51.09
CA LYS A 22 28.77 2.32 -51.02
C LYS A 22 27.39 1.76 -51.32
N TYR A 23 26.37 2.24 -50.62
CA TYR A 23 24.97 1.93 -50.93
C TYR A 23 24.44 2.85 -52.04
N ARG A 24 23.96 2.27 -53.14
CA ARG A 24 23.31 2.99 -54.24
C ARG A 24 21.80 2.96 -54.02
N MET A 25 21.19 4.13 -53.84
CA MET A 25 19.74 4.26 -53.71
C MET A 25 19.05 4.26 -55.07
N ASP A 26 17.84 3.70 -55.14
CA ASP A 26 16.98 3.84 -56.31
C ASP A 26 16.33 5.24 -56.39
N PRO A 27 15.97 5.74 -57.59
CA PRO A 27 15.34 7.06 -57.74
C PRO A 27 14.02 7.21 -56.98
N GLU A 28 13.26 6.13 -56.82
CA GLU A 28 11.96 6.12 -56.14
C GLU A 28 12.08 5.82 -54.63
N ALA A 29 13.27 5.48 -54.12
CA ALA A 29 13.48 5.10 -52.73
C ALA A 29 12.99 6.16 -51.73
N LEU A 30 13.11 7.45 -52.06
CA LEU A 30 12.58 8.53 -51.21
C LEU A 30 11.04 8.50 -51.08
N GLN A 31 10.33 8.02 -52.10
CA GLN A 31 8.88 7.79 -52.04
C GLN A 31 8.57 6.52 -51.27
N GLY A 32 9.31 5.43 -51.51
CA GLY A 32 9.22 4.18 -50.75
C GLY A 32 9.38 4.39 -49.24
N LEU A 33 10.42 5.11 -48.80
CA LEU A 33 10.65 5.46 -47.40
C LEU A 33 9.50 6.28 -46.80
N LYS A 34 8.95 7.25 -47.53
CA LYS A 34 7.76 8.01 -47.11
C LYS A 34 6.53 7.10 -46.99
N HIS A 35 6.39 6.11 -47.87
CA HIS A 35 5.30 5.13 -47.82
C HIS A 35 5.44 4.17 -46.63
N LEU A 36 6.65 3.69 -46.30
CA LEU A 36 6.90 2.91 -45.07
C LEU A 36 6.53 3.69 -43.80
N ILE A 37 6.84 5.00 -43.73
CA ILE A 37 6.40 5.87 -42.62
C ILE A 37 4.86 5.97 -42.56
N TRP A 38 4.17 5.99 -43.70
CA TRP A 38 2.71 5.99 -43.75
C TRP A 38 2.12 4.65 -43.29
N ILE A 39 2.65 3.50 -43.76
CA ILE A 39 2.23 2.16 -43.32
C ILE A 39 2.43 2.00 -41.80
N LEU A 40 3.57 2.46 -41.25
CA LEU A 40 3.84 2.44 -39.80
C LEU A 40 2.95 3.39 -38.98
N LYS A 41 2.25 4.35 -39.61
CA LYS A 41 1.20 5.16 -38.97
C LYS A 41 -0.18 4.53 -39.01
N GLN A 42 -0.39 3.51 -39.86
CA GLN A 42 -1.62 2.74 -39.98
C GLN A 42 -1.52 1.34 -39.32
N ASP A 43 -0.38 1.03 -38.70
CA ASP A 43 -0.20 -0.23 -37.97
C ASP A 43 -1.09 -0.26 -36.73
N LYS A 44 -1.71 -1.40 -36.47
CA LYS A 44 -2.69 -1.56 -35.37
C LYS A 44 -1.98 -1.78 -34.04
N GLU A 45 -2.73 -1.80 -32.94
CA GLU A 45 -2.25 -2.08 -31.57
C GLU A 45 -1.43 -3.38 -31.42
N VAL A 46 -1.57 -4.29 -32.38
CA VAL A 46 -0.87 -5.57 -32.48
C VAL A 46 0.54 -5.43 -33.10
N HIS A 47 0.89 -4.23 -33.62
CA HIS A 47 2.18 -3.84 -34.22
C HIS A 47 2.71 -4.89 -35.23
N GLU A 48 1.90 -5.18 -36.25
CA GLU A 48 2.13 -6.26 -37.20
C GLU A 48 3.11 -5.84 -38.30
N CYS A 49 2.91 -4.66 -38.89
CA CYS A 49 3.77 -4.11 -39.94
C CYS A 49 5.18 -3.84 -39.41
N ARG A 50 5.28 -3.32 -38.18
CA ARG A 50 6.54 -3.13 -37.44
C ARG A 50 7.30 -4.45 -37.25
N ARG A 51 6.62 -5.52 -36.80
CA ARG A 51 7.23 -6.86 -36.66
C ARG A 51 7.66 -7.44 -38.01
N TYR A 52 6.92 -7.18 -39.07
CA TYR A 52 7.23 -7.66 -40.42
C TYR A 52 8.47 -6.98 -41.01
N ILE A 53 8.54 -5.64 -40.96
CA ILE A 53 9.72 -4.86 -41.40
C ILE A 53 10.97 -5.26 -40.61
N GLY A 54 10.86 -5.41 -39.28
CA GLY A 54 11.98 -5.88 -38.46
C GLY A 54 12.41 -7.31 -38.76
N GLY A 55 11.45 -8.21 -39.06
CA GLY A 55 11.73 -9.57 -39.53
C GLY A 55 12.51 -9.64 -40.85
N LYS A 56 12.45 -8.57 -41.67
CA LYS A 56 13.23 -8.43 -42.91
C LYS A 56 14.59 -7.74 -42.75
N ARG A 57 14.91 -7.23 -41.55
CA ARG A 57 16.20 -6.57 -41.22
C ARG A 57 16.56 -5.35 -42.10
N VAL A 58 15.55 -4.66 -42.62
CA VAL A 58 15.67 -3.48 -43.50
C VAL A 58 16.51 -2.35 -42.89
N VAL A 59 16.49 -2.21 -41.55
CA VAL A 59 17.33 -1.24 -40.84
C VAL A 59 18.81 -1.54 -41.02
N GLN A 60 19.17 -2.83 -40.97
CA GLN A 60 20.54 -3.32 -41.06
C GLN A 60 21.04 -3.42 -42.50
N THR A 61 20.20 -3.85 -43.45
CA THR A 61 20.57 -4.04 -44.86
C THR A 61 20.56 -2.76 -45.68
N ASP A 62 19.62 -1.85 -45.40
CA ASP A 62 19.33 -0.72 -46.30
C ASP A 62 19.44 0.63 -45.59
N LEU A 63 18.71 0.84 -44.49
CA LEU A 63 18.58 2.18 -43.92
C LEU A 63 19.90 2.70 -43.31
N ILE A 64 20.69 1.83 -42.66
CA ILE A 64 22.00 2.18 -42.11
C ILE A 64 23.05 2.43 -43.22
N PRO A 65 23.27 1.53 -44.20
CA PRO A 65 24.18 1.78 -45.31
C PRO A 65 23.80 2.99 -46.17
N MET A 66 22.50 3.22 -46.41
CA MET A 66 22.00 4.39 -47.15
C MET A 66 22.25 5.69 -46.37
N LEU A 67 22.06 5.71 -45.05
CA LEU A 67 22.34 6.87 -44.19
C LEU A 67 23.83 7.24 -44.19
N ILE A 68 24.72 6.25 -44.12
CA ILE A 68 26.17 6.48 -44.17
C ILE A 68 26.60 6.99 -45.55
N SER A 69 26.11 6.35 -46.64
CA SER A 69 26.55 6.65 -48.00
C SER A 69 26.05 8.00 -48.51
N ASN A 70 24.79 8.36 -48.22
CA ASN A 70 24.06 9.43 -48.90
C ASN A 70 23.78 10.65 -47.99
N PHE A 71 24.57 10.82 -46.92
CA PHE A 71 24.34 11.83 -45.87
C PHE A 71 24.23 13.28 -46.34
N GLN A 72 24.80 13.59 -47.52
CA GLN A 72 24.80 14.91 -48.13
C GLN A 72 23.40 15.35 -48.60
N ASN A 73 22.48 14.41 -48.84
CA ASN A 73 21.10 14.71 -49.25
C ASN A 73 20.25 15.04 -48.01
N ALA A 74 20.03 16.33 -47.76
CA ALA A 74 19.35 16.83 -46.57
C ALA A 74 17.94 16.24 -46.38
N ASP A 75 17.15 16.14 -47.45
CA ASP A 75 15.77 15.65 -47.47
C ASP A 75 15.68 14.15 -47.24
N LEU A 76 16.57 13.38 -47.87
CA LEU A 76 16.65 11.93 -47.68
C LEU A 76 16.96 11.59 -46.23
N VAL A 77 17.91 12.30 -45.62
CA VAL A 77 18.31 12.07 -44.23
C VAL A 77 17.20 12.44 -43.24
N ASP A 78 16.36 13.47 -43.49
CA ASP A 78 15.18 13.70 -42.62
C ASP A 78 14.20 12.53 -42.68
N VAL A 79 13.88 12.05 -43.88
CA VAL A 79 12.98 10.90 -44.06
C VAL A 79 13.56 9.63 -43.43
N LEU A 80 14.86 9.36 -43.61
CA LEU A 80 15.55 8.25 -42.95
C LEU A 80 15.53 8.38 -41.43
N LEU A 81 15.88 9.55 -40.88
CA LEU A 81 15.84 9.80 -39.43
C LEU A 81 14.44 9.58 -38.87
N ARG A 82 13.39 10.05 -39.56
CA ARG A 82 11.99 9.85 -39.14
C ARG A 82 11.56 8.39 -39.19
N LEU A 83 12.02 7.62 -40.17
CA LEU A 83 11.76 6.19 -40.25
C LEU A 83 12.53 5.42 -39.15
N LEU A 84 13.80 5.74 -38.92
CA LEU A 84 14.63 5.12 -37.89
C LEU A 84 14.14 5.44 -36.47
N VAL A 85 13.77 6.70 -36.18
CA VAL A 85 13.15 7.10 -34.91
C VAL A 85 11.82 6.38 -34.67
N ASN A 86 11.00 6.20 -35.72
CA ASN A 86 9.77 5.42 -35.62
C ASN A 86 10.08 3.94 -35.36
N LEU A 87 10.94 3.29 -36.16
CA LEU A 87 11.23 1.86 -36.03
C LEU A 87 11.90 1.49 -34.70
N THR A 88 12.76 2.37 -34.16
CA THR A 88 13.43 2.20 -32.86
C THR A 88 12.59 2.63 -31.65
N PHE A 89 11.36 3.12 -31.85
CA PHE A 89 10.51 3.63 -30.76
C PHE A 89 10.27 2.54 -29.68
N PRO A 90 10.37 2.86 -28.36
CA PRO A 90 10.52 1.85 -27.33
C PRO A 90 9.30 0.93 -27.20
N THR A 91 9.52 -0.40 -27.19
CA THR A 91 8.45 -1.40 -27.16
C THR A 91 7.49 -1.24 -25.99
N LEU A 92 7.96 -0.78 -24.82
CA LEU A 92 7.10 -0.55 -23.66
C LEU A 92 6.14 0.63 -23.87
N LEU A 93 6.51 1.63 -24.67
CA LEU A 93 5.65 2.77 -25.01
C LEU A 93 4.65 2.41 -26.12
N LEU A 94 4.96 1.44 -26.99
CA LEU A 94 4.01 0.85 -27.95
C LEU A 94 2.82 0.12 -27.28
N TYR A 95 2.96 -0.22 -25.99
CA TYR A 95 1.92 -0.83 -25.14
C TYR A 95 1.57 0.07 -23.93
N ASN A 96 1.60 1.40 -24.10
CA ASN A 96 1.12 2.38 -23.11
C ASN A 96 1.76 2.25 -21.70
N GLY A 97 3.02 1.83 -21.60
CA GLY A 97 3.75 1.71 -20.33
C GLY A 97 3.53 0.40 -19.56
N CYS A 98 2.71 -0.50 -20.09
CA CYS A 98 2.34 -1.78 -19.47
C CYS A 98 2.66 -2.96 -20.41
N TYR A 99 3.08 -4.09 -19.84
CA TYR A 99 3.20 -5.33 -20.63
C TYR A 99 1.84 -6.02 -20.77
N PRO A 100 1.47 -6.55 -21.95
CA PRO A 100 0.28 -7.37 -22.11
C PRO A 100 0.24 -8.55 -21.14
N LYS A 101 -0.94 -8.84 -20.59
CA LYS A 101 -1.18 -9.97 -19.68
C LYS A 101 -1.25 -11.31 -20.42
N ASP A 102 -1.67 -11.27 -21.68
CA ASP A 102 -2.01 -12.46 -22.47
C ASP A 102 -0.77 -13.13 -23.05
N ALA A 103 -0.67 -14.45 -22.89
CA ALA A 103 0.49 -15.22 -23.33
C ALA A 103 0.72 -15.21 -24.86
N VAL A 104 -0.28 -14.81 -25.67
CA VAL A 104 -0.11 -14.59 -27.12
C VAL A 104 0.49 -13.22 -27.40
N GLU A 105 -0.04 -12.17 -26.78
CA GLU A 105 0.44 -10.80 -26.96
C GLU A 105 1.82 -10.57 -26.34
N GLN A 106 2.08 -11.17 -25.19
CA GLN A 106 3.40 -11.17 -24.57
C GLN A 106 4.46 -11.76 -25.52
N ARG A 107 4.13 -12.82 -26.29
CA ARG A 107 5.04 -13.37 -27.31
C ARG A 107 5.26 -12.39 -28.48
N LYS A 108 4.24 -11.64 -28.91
CA LYS A 108 4.37 -10.57 -29.93
C LYS A 108 5.26 -9.43 -29.42
N CYS A 109 5.07 -9.01 -28.16
CA CYS A 109 5.84 -7.97 -27.49
C CYS A 109 7.32 -8.39 -27.31
N MET A 110 7.59 -9.62 -26.85
CA MET A 110 8.96 -10.15 -26.76
C MET A 110 9.65 -10.18 -28.13
N ARG A 111 8.94 -10.54 -29.21
CA ARG A 111 9.53 -10.51 -30.56
C ARG A 111 9.87 -9.08 -31.04
N LEU A 112 9.16 -8.06 -30.58
CA LEU A 112 9.55 -6.66 -30.82
C LEU A 112 10.80 -6.25 -30.02
N ILE A 113 10.98 -6.79 -28.81
CA ILE A 113 12.21 -6.60 -28.03
C ILE A 113 13.40 -7.29 -28.73
N ASP A 114 13.24 -8.52 -29.24
CA ASP A 114 14.28 -9.19 -30.04
C ASP A 114 14.70 -8.35 -31.25
N ILE A 115 13.74 -7.79 -31.99
CA ILE A 115 13.99 -6.93 -33.16
C ILE A 115 14.72 -5.65 -32.74
N ALA A 116 14.37 -5.07 -31.59
CA ALA A 116 15.04 -3.89 -31.07
C ALA A 116 16.49 -4.18 -30.61
N GLU A 117 16.76 -5.37 -30.05
CA GLU A 117 18.12 -5.85 -29.78
C GLU A 117 18.93 -5.99 -31.09
N GLU A 118 18.36 -6.59 -32.15
CA GLU A 118 18.99 -6.69 -33.48
C GLU A 118 19.25 -5.32 -34.13
N TYR A 119 18.43 -4.30 -33.84
CA TYR A 119 18.72 -2.91 -34.26
C TYR A 119 19.88 -2.30 -33.48
N LYS A 120 19.92 -2.48 -32.14
CA LYS A 120 21.00 -1.96 -31.28
C LYS A 120 22.37 -2.54 -31.66
N GLU A 121 22.42 -3.80 -32.10
CA GLU A 121 23.63 -4.41 -32.67
C GLU A 121 24.13 -3.64 -33.90
N ALA A 122 23.28 -3.41 -34.90
CA ALA A 122 23.66 -2.69 -36.12
C ALA A 122 24.01 -1.21 -35.88
N PHE A 123 23.36 -0.57 -34.90
CA PHE A 123 23.73 0.78 -34.45
C PHE A 123 25.05 0.82 -33.64
N SER A 124 25.72 -0.30 -33.36
CA SER A 124 27.03 -0.28 -32.67
C SER A 124 28.21 0.09 -33.60
N VAL A 125 27.94 0.50 -34.85
CA VAL A 125 28.93 0.87 -35.86
C VAL A 125 29.24 2.38 -35.81
N LYS A 126 30.53 2.75 -35.63
CA LYS A 126 30.99 4.16 -35.57
C LYS A 126 30.55 5.03 -36.76
N GLY A 127 30.47 4.48 -37.97
CA GLY A 127 30.14 5.24 -39.18
C GLY A 127 28.82 6.00 -39.09
N VAL A 128 27.79 5.37 -38.51
CA VAL A 128 26.45 5.97 -38.30
C VAL A 128 26.56 7.19 -37.39
N TRP A 129 27.20 7.03 -36.23
CA TRP A 129 27.33 8.10 -35.24
C TRP A 129 28.26 9.21 -35.70
N SER A 130 29.29 8.92 -36.51
CA SER A 130 30.15 9.96 -37.08
C SER A 130 29.33 10.88 -37.98
N VAL A 131 28.52 10.32 -38.90
CA VAL A 131 27.64 11.08 -39.80
C VAL A 131 26.57 11.90 -39.05
N LEU A 132 25.99 11.33 -37.99
CA LEU A 132 24.98 12.03 -37.18
C LEU A 132 25.58 13.10 -36.26
N GLY A 133 26.77 12.85 -35.70
CA GLY A 133 27.56 13.83 -34.93
C GLY A 133 27.95 15.02 -35.78
N ASP A 134 28.53 14.76 -36.96
CA ASP A 134 28.86 15.76 -37.99
C ASP A 134 27.69 16.69 -38.32
N ARG A 135 26.45 16.19 -38.32
CA ARG A 135 25.26 17.01 -38.60
C ARG A 135 24.74 17.72 -37.35
N LEU A 136 24.73 17.05 -36.19
CA LEU A 136 24.35 17.64 -34.91
C LEU A 136 25.26 18.82 -34.54
N GLU A 137 26.57 18.67 -34.70
CA GLU A 137 27.57 19.72 -34.48
C GLU A 137 27.29 20.97 -35.34
N LYS A 138 27.01 20.79 -36.64
CA LYS A 138 26.74 21.90 -37.57
C LYS A 138 25.43 22.65 -37.22
N LEU A 139 24.42 21.93 -36.72
CA LEU A 139 23.17 22.53 -36.25
C LEU A 139 23.34 23.25 -34.90
N LEU A 140 24.15 22.73 -34.00
CA LEU A 140 24.45 23.35 -32.70
C LEU A 140 25.40 24.56 -32.79
N HIS A 141 26.29 24.59 -33.80
CA HIS A 141 27.08 25.78 -34.14
C HIS A 141 26.24 26.94 -34.70
N THR A 142 25.01 26.69 -35.13
CA THR A 142 24.06 27.74 -35.54
C THR A 142 23.35 28.27 -34.30
N ASP A 143 23.42 29.59 -34.09
CA ASP A 143 22.84 30.25 -32.91
C ASP A 143 21.34 29.95 -32.75
N TRP A 144 20.92 29.74 -31.50
CA TRP A 144 19.59 29.23 -31.15
C TRP A 144 18.45 30.15 -31.64
N ALA A 145 18.71 31.45 -31.74
CA ALA A 145 17.76 32.46 -32.21
C ALA A 145 17.65 32.54 -33.75
N VAL A 146 18.57 31.90 -34.49
CA VAL A 146 18.65 31.89 -35.96
C VAL A 146 18.30 30.51 -36.55
N ARG A 147 18.46 29.45 -35.76
CA ARG A 147 18.12 28.06 -36.12
C ARG A 147 16.63 27.92 -36.47
N SER A 148 16.31 27.29 -37.60
CA SER A 148 14.90 27.10 -38.00
C SER A 148 14.21 26.03 -37.14
N GLU A 149 12.86 26.03 -37.12
CA GLU A 149 12.12 24.97 -36.44
C GLU A 149 12.39 23.58 -37.05
N ALA A 150 12.60 23.51 -38.37
CA ALA A 150 12.95 22.27 -39.06
C ALA A 150 14.32 21.73 -38.61
N ASP A 151 15.32 22.61 -38.47
CA ASP A 151 16.63 22.28 -37.92
C ASP A 151 16.52 21.83 -36.45
N GLY A 152 15.71 22.54 -35.66
CA GLY A 152 15.43 22.19 -34.27
C GLY A 152 14.76 20.82 -34.11
N LEU A 153 13.89 20.43 -35.04
CA LEU A 153 13.28 19.10 -35.11
C LEU A 153 14.27 18.02 -35.57
N ILE A 154 15.29 18.35 -36.36
CA ILE A 154 16.36 17.41 -36.73
C ILE A 154 17.26 17.12 -35.53
N VAL A 155 17.64 18.15 -34.74
CA VAL A 155 18.35 17.97 -33.46
C VAL A 155 17.55 17.05 -32.53
N GLU A 156 16.25 17.32 -32.37
CA GLU A 156 15.34 16.51 -31.54
C GLU A 156 15.29 15.04 -32.00
N ARG A 157 15.16 14.80 -33.32
CA ARG A 157 15.15 13.45 -33.91
C ARG A 157 16.46 12.70 -33.71
N ILE A 158 17.61 13.36 -33.80
CA ILE A 158 18.92 12.74 -33.55
C ILE A 158 19.03 12.33 -32.07
N LEU A 159 18.66 13.21 -31.13
CA LEU A 159 18.66 12.90 -29.70
C LEU A 159 17.69 11.76 -29.35
N ILE A 160 16.46 11.78 -29.88
CA ILE A 160 15.49 10.70 -29.69
C ILE A 160 16.00 9.37 -30.27
N LEU A 161 16.73 9.37 -31.40
CA LEU A 161 17.33 8.15 -31.96
C LEU A 161 18.42 7.60 -31.04
N ILE A 162 19.33 8.44 -30.54
CA ILE A 162 20.37 8.05 -29.56
C ILE A 162 19.69 7.45 -28.31
N ARG A 163 18.66 8.13 -27.79
CA ARG A 163 17.89 7.70 -26.61
C ARG A 163 17.21 6.36 -26.83
N ASN A 164 16.47 6.19 -27.93
CA ASN A 164 15.79 4.94 -28.31
C ASN A 164 16.77 3.76 -28.32
N VAL A 165 17.91 3.90 -29.02
CA VAL A 165 18.90 2.82 -29.20
C VAL A 165 19.59 2.47 -27.88
N LEU A 166 19.92 3.45 -27.02
CA LEU A 166 20.47 3.20 -25.68
C LEU A 166 19.42 2.60 -24.71
N GLN A 167 18.13 2.87 -24.92
CA GLN A 167 17.03 2.40 -24.07
C GLN A 167 16.76 0.89 -24.19
N VAL A 168 17.11 0.27 -25.33
CA VAL A 168 17.05 -1.18 -25.51
C VAL A 168 18.05 -1.88 -24.55
N PRO A 169 17.62 -2.84 -23.71
CA PRO A 169 18.50 -3.54 -22.78
C PRO A 169 19.54 -4.43 -23.49
N ALA A 170 20.70 -4.66 -22.86
CA ALA A 170 21.59 -5.76 -23.25
C ALA A 170 21.11 -7.08 -22.62
N ASN A 171 21.16 -8.17 -23.38
CA ASN A 171 20.60 -9.46 -22.95
C ASN A 171 21.73 -10.44 -22.59
N VAL A 172 22.09 -10.47 -21.31
CA VAL A 172 23.25 -11.21 -20.78
C VAL A 172 23.19 -12.72 -21.08
N GLU A 173 21.99 -13.33 -21.03
CA GLU A 173 21.80 -14.76 -21.32
C GLU A 173 22.00 -15.09 -22.81
N LYS A 174 21.66 -14.16 -23.72
CA LYS A 174 21.94 -14.29 -25.16
C LYS A 174 23.43 -14.05 -25.45
N GLU A 175 24.03 -13.01 -24.87
CA GLU A 175 25.45 -12.66 -25.10
C GLU A 175 26.43 -13.75 -24.63
N LYS A 176 26.17 -14.38 -23.47
CA LYS A 176 27.05 -15.39 -22.83
C LYS A 176 28.49 -14.92 -22.58
N ARG A 177 28.72 -13.60 -22.56
CA ARG A 177 29.99 -12.96 -22.27
C ARG A 177 30.26 -12.90 -20.76
N MET A 178 31.54 -12.78 -20.39
CA MET A 178 32.00 -12.72 -19.01
C MET A 178 32.08 -11.28 -18.47
N ASP A 179 32.20 -11.11 -17.15
CA ASP A 179 32.51 -9.80 -16.56
C ASP A 179 33.83 -9.22 -17.09
N ASN A 180 33.85 -7.91 -17.38
CA ASN A 180 34.90 -7.13 -18.04
C ASN A 180 35.12 -7.43 -19.54
N ASP A 181 34.39 -8.37 -20.14
CA ASP A 181 34.24 -8.45 -21.61
C ASP A 181 33.22 -7.40 -22.08
N ALA A 182 33.30 -6.95 -23.34
CA ALA A 182 32.47 -5.87 -23.86
C ALA A 182 30.98 -6.28 -23.92
N SER A 183 30.10 -5.52 -23.25
CA SER A 183 28.65 -5.56 -23.49
C SER A 183 28.33 -5.08 -24.91
N LEU A 184 27.21 -5.51 -25.52
CA LEU A 184 26.70 -4.85 -26.73
C LEU A 184 26.43 -3.37 -26.45
N HIS A 185 26.05 -3.03 -25.21
CA HIS A 185 25.98 -1.65 -24.76
C HIS A 185 27.35 -0.95 -24.71
N ASP A 186 28.41 -1.61 -24.19
CA ASP A 186 29.78 -1.06 -24.16
C ASP A 186 30.27 -0.68 -25.57
N CYS A 187 30.01 -1.53 -26.57
CA CYS A 187 30.36 -1.25 -27.97
C CYS A 187 29.67 0.02 -28.51
N LEU A 188 28.39 0.18 -28.22
CA LEU A 188 27.62 1.37 -28.59
C LEU A 188 28.11 2.63 -27.86
N LEU A 189 28.41 2.55 -26.56
CA LEU A 189 28.96 3.68 -25.79
C LEU A 189 30.33 4.11 -26.34
N TRP A 190 31.18 3.15 -26.69
CA TRP A 190 32.47 3.40 -27.33
C TRP A 190 32.33 4.02 -28.72
N ALA A 191 31.35 3.58 -29.52
CA ALA A 191 31.06 4.16 -30.83
C ALA A 191 30.55 5.61 -30.75
N LEU A 192 29.71 5.94 -29.75
CA LEU A 192 29.23 7.30 -29.46
C LEU A 192 30.37 8.22 -29.00
N HIS A 193 31.23 7.73 -28.10
CA HIS A 193 32.42 8.47 -27.64
C HIS A 193 33.40 8.74 -28.79
N GLN A 194 33.73 7.73 -29.60
CA GLN A 194 34.60 7.90 -30.76
C GLN A 194 34.03 8.80 -31.88
N ALA A 195 32.76 9.19 -31.79
CA ALA A 195 32.08 10.11 -32.72
C ALA A 195 31.83 11.51 -32.13
N GLY A 196 32.34 11.82 -30.92
CA GLY A 196 32.18 13.13 -30.27
C GLY A 196 30.76 13.45 -29.79
N ILE A 197 29.79 12.54 -29.95
CA ILE A 197 28.38 12.79 -29.61
C ILE A 197 28.20 13.05 -28.11
N LEU A 198 28.98 12.41 -27.25
CA LEU A 198 28.93 12.63 -25.80
C LEU A 198 29.36 14.07 -25.44
N ASP A 199 30.31 14.64 -26.18
CA ASP A 199 30.82 16.00 -25.94
C ASP A 199 29.79 17.05 -26.39
N LEU A 200 29.04 16.76 -27.47
CA LEU A 200 27.88 17.56 -27.91
C LEU A 200 26.73 17.50 -26.88
N ILE A 201 26.51 16.35 -26.24
CA ILE A 201 25.51 16.20 -25.15
C ILE A 201 25.97 16.99 -23.90
N LEU A 202 27.26 16.96 -23.57
CA LEU A 202 27.83 17.76 -22.48
C LEU A 202 27.65 19.26 -22.73
N TYR A 203 27.84 19.72 -23.96
CA TYR A 203 27.56 21.10 -24.37
C TYR A 203 26.10 21.49 -24.17
N ILE A 204 25.14 20.64 -24.60
CA ILE A 204 23.70 20.89 -24.39
C ILE A 204 23.38 20.98 -22.89
N LEU A 205 23.92 20.08 -22.05
CA LEU A 205 23.69 20.08 -20.60
C LEU A 205 24.34 21.27 -19.86
N GLY A 206 25.32 21.93 -20.48
CA GLY A 206 25.92 23.16 -19.97
C GLY A 206 25.24 24.45 -20.43
N SER A 207 24.57 24.43 -21.59
CA SER A 207 24.07 25.62 -22.28
C SER A 207 22.67 26.04 -21.82
N PRO A 208 22.50 27.24 -21.21
CA PRO A 208 21.19 27.75 -20.79
C PRO A 208 20.26 28.15 -21.96
N HIS A 209 20.74 28.03 -23.20
CA HIS A 209 19.97 28.36 -24.41
C HIS A 209 19.32 27.12 -25.06
N GLU A 210 19.86 25.92 -24.80
CA GLU A 210 19.39 24.66 -25.42
C GLU A 210 18.34 23.93 -24.55
N ASN A 211 17.58 24.68 -23.74
CA ASN A 211 16.65 24.14 -22.72
C ASN A 211 15.65 23.10 -23.27
N ARG A 212 15.22 23.25 -24.54
CA ARG A 212 14.34 22.30 -25.27
C ARG A 212 14.88 20.87 -25.26
N TYR A 213 16.21 20.70 -25.21
CA TYR A 213 16.89 19.41 -25.36
C TYR A 213 17.44 18.85 -24.04
N LEU A 214 17.25 19.54 -22.91
CA LEU A 214 17.80 19.12 -21.62
C LEU A 214 17.25 17.78 -21.15
N ILE A 215 15.93 17.54 -21.27
CA ILE A 215 15.34 16.26 -20.85
C ILE A 215 15.89 15.11 -21.71
N HIS A 216 15.92 15.23 -23.04
CA HIS A 216 16.50 14.18 -23.90
C HIS A 216 17.99 13.95 -23.60
N SER A 217 18.75 14.99 -23.31
CA SER A 217 20.16 14.88 -22.94
C SER A 217 20.37 14.18 -21.59
N LEU A 218 19.48 14.44 -20.63
CA LEU A 218 19.46 13.79 -19.32
C LEU A 218 19.00 12.33 -19.40
N GLU A 219 17.99 12.03 -20.24
CA GLU A 219 17.58 10.67 -20.61
C GLU A 219 18.79 9.90 -21.16
N ILE A 220 19.48 10.45 -22.16
CA ILE A 220 20.68 9.84 -22.76
C ILE A 220 21.76 9.61 -21.71
N VAL A 221 22.08 10.58 -20.85
CA VAL A 221 23.06 10.40 -19.76
C VAL A 221 22.63 9.27 -18.80
N SER A 222 21.36 9.19 -18.41
CA SER A 222 20.87 8.10 -17.56
C SER A 222 21.03 6.72 -18.22
N LEU A 223 20.86 6.66 -19.54
CA LEU A 223 21.00 5.45 -20.34
C LEU A 223 22.46 5.12 -20.70
N VAL A 224 23.38 6.09 -20.65
CA VAL A 224 24.84 5.89 -20.77
C VAL A 224 25.41 5.20 -19.53
N TYR A 225 24.86 5.47 -18.35
CA TYR A 225 25.30 4.89 -17.08
C TYR A 225 24.45 3.71 -16.58
N ARG A 226 23.46 3.24 -17.36
CA ARG A 226 22.44 2.25 -16.92
C ARG A 226 23.01 0.90 -16.42
N GLU A 227 24.13 0.46 -16.97
CA GLU A 227 24.82 -0.80 -16.63
C GLU A 227 26.00 -0.55 -15.65
N GLN A 228 26.25 0.69 -15.24
CA GLN A 228 27.39 1.06 -14.41
C GLN A 228 27.08 1.13 -12.91
N SER A 229 27.93 0.50 -12.11
CA SER A 229 28.00 0.76 -10.66
C SER A 229 28.95 1.93 -10.38
N THR A 230 28.44 2.95 -9.71
CA THR A 230 29.15 4.15 -9.24
C THR A 230 30.46 3.83 -8.50
N ALA A 231 30.47 2.79 -7.67
CA ALA A 231 31.67 2.33 -6.96
C ALA A 231 32.72 1.73 -7.92
N ASN A 232 32.30 0.82 -8.81
CA ASN A 232 33.20 0.21 -9.83
C ASN A 232 33.76 1.25 -10.82
N LEU A 233 33.08 2.39 -10.98
CA LEU A 233 33.49 3.53 -11.80
C LEU A 233 34.46 4.46 -11.05
N ALA A 234 34.18 4.77 -9.78
CA ALA A 234 35.04 5.59 -8.93
C ALA A 234 36.40 4.91 -8.62
N ASP A 235 36.45 3.57 -8.59
CA ASP A 235 37.69 2.79 -8.47
C ASP A 235 38.50 2.72 -9.78
N ALA A 236 37.87 2.92 -10.95
CA ALA A 236 38.51 2.83 -12.26
C ALA A 236 39.45 4.01 -12.52
N THR A 237 40.68 3.90 -12.05
CA THR A 237 41.77 4.88 -12.23
C THR A 237 42.83 4.33 -13.18
N LEU A 238 43.65 5.21 -13.76
CA LEU A 238 44.68 4.87 -14.77
C LEU A 238 45.67 3.78 -14.32
N GLN A 239 45.85 3.60 -13.01
CA GLN A 239 46.58 2.47 -12.42
C GLN A 239 45.58 1.54 -11.71
N ARG A 240 45.45 0.30 -12.18
CA ARG A 240 44.61 -0.72 -11.52
C ARG A 240 45.00 -0.86 -10.06
N SER A 241 44.08 -0.58 -9.14
CA SER A 241 44.42 -0.53 -7.72
C SER A 241 44.83 -1.92 -7.20
N SER A 242 45.77 -1.95 -6.25
CA SER A 242 46.17 -3.20 -5.59
C SER A 242 45.01 -3.85 -4.82
N VAL A 243 43.95 -3.09 -4.53
CA VAL A 243 42.71 -3.56 -3.90
C VAL A 243 41.78 -4.19 -4.93
N GLU A 244 41.57 -3.58 -6.10
CA GLU A 244 40.78 -4.19 -7.20
C GLU A 244 41.43 -5.51 -7.63
N LYS A 245 42.75 -5.53 -7.84
CA LYS A 245 43.48 -6.77 -8.17
C LYS A 245 43.28 -7.88 -7.12
N LYS A 246 43.48 -7.58 -5.83
CA LYS A 246 43.28 -8.56 -4.74
C LYS A 246 41.81 -9.00 -4.59
N ASN A 247 40.85 -8.11 -4.85
CA ASN A 247 39.43 -8.43 -4.82
C ASN A 247 39.02 -9.33 -5.99
N ASP A 248 39.50 -9.06 -7.21
CA ASP A 248 39.24 -9.90 -8.37
C ASP A 248 39.95 -11.26 -8.24
N GLU A 249 41.18 -11.32 -7.71
CA GLU A 249 41.87 -12.58 -7.35
C GLU A 249 41.08 -13.38 -6.30
N MET A 250 40.62 -12.73 -5.23
CA MET A 250 39.75 -13.33 -4.22
C MET A 250 38.41 -13.82 -4.81
N ASN A 251 37.82 -13.08 -5.74
CA ASN A 251 36.55 -13.44 -6.36
C ASN A 251 36.73 -14.59 -7.37
N LEU A 252 37.85 -14.66 -8.09
CA LEU A 252 38.26 -15.82 -8.88
C LEU A 252 38.45 -17.06 -7.99
N ILE A 253 39.08 -16.91 -6.82
CA ILE A 253 39.22 -17.99 -5.82
C ILE A 253 37.84 -18.44 -5.30
N LYS A 254 36.89 -17.53 -5.05
CA LYS A 254 35.49 -17.88 -4.71
C LYS A 254 34.75 -18.57 -5.85
N ALA A 255 35.02 -18.22 -7.10
CA ALA A 255 34.43 -18.88 -8.27
C ALA A 255 35.01 -20.30 -8.48
N LEU A 256 36.31 -20.48 -8.24
CA LEU A 256 37.00 -21.78 -8.23
C LEU A 256 36.59 -22.67 -7.03
N HIS A 257 36.18 -22.06 -5.92
CA HIS A 257 35.63 -22.72 -4.74
C HIS A 257 34.17 -22.35 -4.52
N PRO A 258 33.24 -22.79 -5.41
CA PRO A 258 31.83 -22.45 -5.29
C PRO A 258 31.28 -22.94 -3.94
N PRO A 259 30.26 -22.27 -3.36
CA PRO A 259 29.78 -22.53 -2.00
C PRO A 259 29.21 -23.95 -1.77
N GLY A 260 29.08 -24.77 -2.83
CA GLY A 260 28.88 -26.21 -2.72
C GLY A 260 30.07 -27.00 -2.11
N ALA A 261 31.26 -26.40 -1.97
CA ALA A 261 32.43 -27.09 -1.40
C ALA A 261 32.26 -27.44 0.10
N SER A 262 31.56 -26.59 0.86
CA SER A 262 31.16 -26.89 2.25
C SER A 262 29.89 -27.74 2.30
N ARG A 263 28.93 -27.47 1.41
CA ARG A 263 27.78 -28.35 1.12
C ARG A 263 28.18 -29.49 0.17
N LYS A 264 29.19 -30.29 0.54
CA LYS A 264 29.12 -31.71 0.17
C LYS A 264 27.77 -32.19 0.70
N PRO A 265 26.87 -32.73 -0.15
CA PRO A 265 25.76 -33.48 0.41
C PRO A 265 26.41 -34.59 1.23
N THR A 266 25.90 -34.83 2.43
CA THR A 266 26.18 -36.06 3.17
C THR A 266 25.49 -37.20 2.43
N THR A 267 26.05 -37.55 1.27
CA THR A 267 25.65 -38.68 0.46
C THR A 267 25.89 -39.91 1.30
N THR A 268 24.81 -40.53 1.78
CA THR A 268 24.85 -41.83 2.42
C THR A 268 25.74 -42.76 1.58
N GLY A 269 26.68 -43.48 2.19
CA GLY A 269 27.62 -44.38 1.50
C GLY A 269 26.96 -45.64 0.90
N ARG A 270 25.70 -45.54 0.49
CA ARG A 270 24.81 -46.56 -0.04
C ARG A 270 23.92 -45.91 -1.11
N HIS A 271 23.62 -46.64 -2.17
CA HIS A 271 22.85 -46.16 -3.33
C HIS A 271 21.42 -45.71 -2.98
N SER A 272 20.79 -44.88 -3.81
CA SER A 272 19.41 -44.37 -3.59
C SER A 272 18.31 -45.44 -3.48
N ARG A 273 18.59 -46.70 -3.84
CA ARG A 273 17.69 -47.85 -3.60
C ARG A 273 17.76 -48.40 -2.17
N PHE A 274 18.74 -48.00 -1.37
CA PHE A 274 18.85 -48.37 0.04
C PHE A 274 18.02 -47.39 0.86
N ARG A 275 16.69 -47.57 0.82
CA ARG A 275 15.77 -46.81 1.67
C ARG A 275 15.82 -47.43 3.07
N GLY A 276 16.24 -46.64 4.06
CA GLY A 276 15.99 -46.99 5.45
C GLY A 276 14.50 -46.87 5.73
N THR A 277 13.99 -47.75 6.59
CA THR A 277 12.62 -47.69 7.11
C THR A 277 12.71 -47.18 8.54
N TYR A 278 12.03 -46.07 8.83
CA TYR A 278 12.04 -45.43 10.14
C TYR A 278 10.60 -45.22 10.61
N THR A 279 10.32 -45.46 11.88
CA THR A 279 9.05 -45.12 12.54
C THR A 279 9.12 -43.72 13.15
N PHE A 280 8.05 -42.95 13.02
CA PHE A 280 7.89 -41.68 13.74
C PHE A 280 7.06 -41.90 15.01
N ASN A 281 7.76 -42.06 16.13
CA ASN A 281 7.15 -41.99 17.45
C ASN A 281 6.39 -40.66 17.59
N ASN A 282 5.16 -40.71 18.11
CA ASN A 282 4.23 -39.59 18.27
C ASN A 282 3.59 -39.04 16.98
N LEU A 283 3.77 -39.67 15.82
CA LEU A 283 2.96 -39.39 14.62
C LEU A 283 2.16 -40.65 14.25
N LYS A 284 0.89 -40.71 14.64
CA LYS A 284 0.01 -41.83 14.29
C LYS A 284 -0.27 -41.86 12.78
N SER A 285 -0.21 -43.06 12.21
CA SER A 285 -0.77 -43.41 10.90
C SER A 285 -2.30 -43.41 10.93
N ILE A 286 -2.94 -43.49 9.75
CA ILE A 286 -4.38 -43.77 9.59
C ILE A 286 -4.78 -45.06 10.34
N SER A 287 -3.84 -46.00 10.51
CA SER A 287 -4.00 -47.26 11.23
C SER A 287 -3.56 -47.20 12.71
N GLU A 288 -3.57 -46.02 13.33
CA GLU A 288 -3.12 -45.70 14.71
C GLU A 288 -1.63 -45.99 15.08
N ALA A 289 -0.96 -46.93 14.40
CA ALA A 289 0.45 -47.25 14.61
C ALA A 289 1.39 -46.09 14.18
N ASP A 290 2.62 -46.05 14.72
CA ASP A 290 3.62 -45.03 14.37
C ASP A 290 3.87 -44.95 12.85
N ALA A 291 3.88 -43.73 12.30
CA ALA A 291 3.98 -43.50 10.87
C ALA A 291 5.34 -43.95 10.30
N ILE A 292 5.30 -44.77 9.24
CA ILE A 292 6.49 -45.37 8.63
C ILE A 292 7.00 -44.49 7.48
N CYS A 293 8.26 -44.07 7.56
CA CYS A 293 8.91 -43.27 6.53
C CYS A 293 10.05 -44.04 5.84
N HIS A 294 9.95 -44.23 4.51
CA HIS A 294 10.97 -44.88 3.67
C HIS A 294 11.92 -43.88 3.00
N GLN A 295 12.46 -42.94 3.77
CA GLN A 295 13.38 -41.89 3.31
C GLN A 295 14.70 -41.95 4.10
N SER A 296 15.77 -41.29 3.65
CA SER A 296 17.02 -41.28 4.42
C SER A 296 16.87 -40.44 5.69
N LEU A 297 17.50 -40.88 6.80
CA LEU A 297 17.37 -40.24 8.11
C LEU A 297 17.66 -38.73 8.07
N GLU A 298 18.64 -38.30 7.27
CA GLU A 298 18.92 -36.88 7.08
C GLU A 298 17.88 -36.13 6.24
N LYS A 299 17.24 -36.80 5.27
CA LYS A 299 16.13 -36.18 4.51
C LYS A 299 14.94 -36.01 5.43
N ILE A 300 14.68 -37.00 6.29
CA ILE A 300 13.66 -36.99 7.34
C ILE A 300 13.91 -35.85 8.34
N VAL A 301 15.11 -35.74 8.91
CA VAL A 301 15.47 -34.66 9.86
C VAL A 301 15.51 -33.27 9.21
N ARG A 302 15.78 -33.17 7.90
CA ARG A 302 15.67 -31.91 7.14
C ARG A 302 14.25 -31.65 6.59
N SER A 303 13.35 -32.62 6.70
CA SER A 303 11.92 -32.48 6.38
C SER A 303 11.11 -32.50 7.68
N GLU A 304 11.23 -31.43 8.46
CA GLU A 304 10.25 -31.12 9.51
C GLU A 304 8.82 -31.07 8.90
N ASP A 305 8.70 -30.68 7.63
CA ASP A 305 7.48 -30.74 6.82
C ASP A 305 7.30 -32.12 6.14
N LEU A 306 6.78 -33.12 6.87
CA LEU A 306 6.47 -34.44 6.28
C LEU A 306 5.28 -34.42 5.30
N GLY A 307 4.35 -33.47 5.45
CA GLY A 307 3.17 -33.33 4.58
C GLY A 307 3.44 -32.55 3.28
N ALA A 308 4.60 -31.88 3.17
CA ALA A 308 4.94 -31.10 1.99
C ALA A 308 5.58 -31.99 0.90
N GLU A 309 4.74 -32.62 0.08
CA GLU A 309 5.13 -32.77 -1.32
C GLU A 309 5.59 -31.40 -1.85
N LYS A 310 6.63 -31.39 -2.69
CA LYS A 310 7.05 -30.17 -3.38
C LYS A 310 6.08 -29.87 -4.53
N GLN A 311 4.83 -29.52 -4.17
CA GLN A 311 4.07 -28.59 -4.98
C GLN A 311 5.01 -27.43 -5.31
N ARG A 312 5.22 -27.18 -6.61
CA ARG A 312 5.84 -25.93 -7.04
C ARG A 312 4.95 -24.83 -6.47
N ILE A 313 5.44 -24.12 -5.44
CA ILE A 313 4.78 -22.90 -4.95
C ILE A 313 4.62 -22.03 -6.18
N LYS A 314 3.38 -21.91 -6.69
CA LYS A 314 3.10 -21.08 -7.85
C LYS A 314 3.53 -19.68 -7.44
N GLN A 315 4.58 -19.15 -8.07
CA GLN A 315 5.04 -17.79 -7.77
C GLN A 315 3.84 -16.88 -7.93
N SER A 316 3.38 -16.31 -6.82
CA SER A 316 2.10 -15.61 -6.80
C SER A 316 2.19 -14.45 -7.77
N PHE A 317 1.34 -14.44 -8.79
CA PHE A 317 1.23 -13.35 -9.76
C PHE A 317 0.85 -12.01 -9.11
N ARG A 318 0.52 -12.01 -7.81
CA ARG A 318 0.38 -10.82 -6.98
C ARG A 318 1.72 -10.13 -6.68
N HIS A 319 2.84 -10.84 -6.61
CA HIS A 319 4.14 -10.22 -6.28
C HIS A 319 4.74 -9.51 -7.49
N VAL A 320 5.20 -8.28 -7.30
CA VAL A 320 6.01 -7.57 -8.30
C VAL A 320 7.33 -8.32 -8.50
N LYS A 321 7.60 -8.74 -9.74
CA LYS A 321 8.91 -9.31 -10.10
C LYS A 321 10.00 -8.27 -9.90
N GLU A 322 11.06 -8.63 -9.19
CA GLU A 322 12.27 -7.81 -9.19
C GLU A 322 12.84 -7.83 -10.62
N THR A 323 13.02 -6.67 -11.25
CA THR A 323 13.87 -6.56 -12.43
C THR A 323 15.30 -6.73 -11.97
N GLU A 324 15.82 -7.95 -12.04
CA GLU A 324 17.20 -8.28 -11.65
C GLU A 324 18.17 -7.47 -12.52
N THR A 325 18.66 -6.36 -11.96
CA THR A 325 19.75 -5.58 -12.52
C THR A 325 21.03 -6.38 -12.33
N VAL A 326 21.41 -7.13 -13.37
CA VAL A 326 22.69 -7.83 -13.40
C VAL A 326 23.79 -6.76 -13.39
N GLU A 327 24.41 -6.54 -12.22
CA GLU A 327 25.53 -5.61 -12.00
C GLU A 327 26.81 -6.12 -12.70
N ARG A 328 26.79 -6.22 -14.04
CA ARG A 328 27.94 -6.61 -14.87
C ARG A 328 29.03 -5.55 -14.78
N LYS A 329 30.30 -5.97 -14.69
CA LYS A 329 31.44 -5.06 -14.87
C LYS A 329 31.68 -4.83 -16.37
N SER A 330 31.50 -3.61 -16.87
CA SER A 330 31.96 -3.20 -18.20
C SER A 330 33.48 -3.26 -18.33
N ILE A 331 33.95 -3.36 -19.58
CA ILE A 331 35.37 -3.35 -19.93
C ILE A 331 36.10 -2.08 -19.42
N PHE A 332 37.35 -2.22 -19.00
CA PHE A 332 38.11 -1.17 -18.30
C PHE A 332 38.24 0.15 -19.08
N SER A 333 38.42 0.09 -20.40
CA SER A 333 38.48 1.29 -21.26
C SER A 333 37.18 2.10 -21.23
N VAL A 334 36.04 1.41 -21.21
CA VAL A 334 34.71 2.02 -21.09
C VAL A 334 34.52 2.61 -19.69
N ARG A 335 34.89 1.89 -18.64
CA ARG A 335 34.88 2.43 -17.27
C ARG A 335 35.77 3.67 -17.11
N LEU A 336 36.92 3.74 -17.79
CA LEU A 336 37.84 4.88 -17.71
C LEU A 336 37.25 6.15 -18.34
N PHE A 337 36.80 6.09 -19.61
CA PHE A 337 36.23 7.29 -20.24
C PHE A 337 34.90 7.71 -19.59
N LEU A 338 34.07 6.76 -19.15
CA LEU A 338 32.84 7.06 -18.40
C LEU A 338 33.13 7.73 -17.04
N ARG A 339 34.27 7.43 -16.41
CA ARG A 339 34.71 8.15 -15.21
C ARG A 339 35.14 9.57 -15.54
N GLU A 340 35.86 9.77 -16.64
CA GLU A 340 36.30 11.09 -17.11
C GLU A 340 35.09 11.97 -17.47
N TYR A 341 34.19 11.47 -18.33
CA TYR A 341 32.90 12.09 -18.67
C TYR A 341 32.06 12.41 -17.41
N GLY A 342 32.03 11.52 -16.42
CA GLY A 342 31.35 11.75 -15.14
C GLY A 342 31.97 12.88 -14.30
N MET A 343 33.29 13.05 -14.34
CA MET A 343 33.97 14.18 -13.69
C MET A 343 33.73 15.51 -14.42
N GLU A 344 33.43 15.49 -15.72
CA GLU A 344 33.07 16.69 -16.49
C GLU A 344 31.60 17.08 -16.30
N ILE A 345 30.68 16.11 -16.27
CA ILE A 345 29.28 16.34 -15.88
C ILE A 345 29.22 16.98 -14.48
N LEU A 346 30.05 16.52 -13.52
CA LEU A 346 30.14 17.13 -12.19
C LEU A 346 30.58 18.61 -12.19
N ARG A 347 31.23 19.13 -13.24
CA ARG A 347 31.53 20.57 -13.37
C ARG A 347 30.31 21.39 -13.78
N LEU A 348 29.38 20.80 -14.53
CA LEU A 348 28.15 21.42 -15.03
C LEU A 348 26.92 21.13 -14.16
N TYR A 349 26.99 20.10 -13.31
CA TYR A 349 25.90 19.52 -12.53
C TYR A 349 25.03 20.54 -11.79
N ASN A 350 25.63 21.50 -11.07
CA ASN A 350 24.86 22.52 -10.34
C ASN A 350 23.97 23.38 -11.27
N ASN A 351 24.45 23.71 -12.48
CA ASN A 351 23.70 24.47 -13.47
C ASN A 351 22.60 23.58 -14.10
N MET A 352 22.96 22.35 -14.48
CA MET A 352 22.06 21.36 -15.07
C MET A 352 20.88 21.02 -14.15
N VAL A 353 21.14 20.68 -12.87
CA VAL A 353 20.08 20.39 -11.89
C VAL A 353 19.16 21.60 -11.69
N ARG A 354 19.71 22.81 -11.60
CA ARG A 354 18.92 24.04 -11.47
C ARG A 354 18.02 24.30 -12.68
N GLN A 355 18.54 24.13 -13.89
CA GLN A 355 17.80 24.31 -15.13
C GLN A 355 16.69 23.27 -15.29
N VAL A 356 17.00 21.99 -15.10
CA VAL A 356 16.01 20.91 -15.22
C VAL A 356 14.94 20.99 -14.13
N ARG A 357 15.29 21.29 -12.87
CA ARG A 357 14.31 21.52 -11.80
C ARG A 357 13.35 22.66 -12.18
N ARG A 358 13.89 23.81 -12.56
CA ARG A 358 13.09 24.96 -13.04
C ARG A 358 12.23 24.63 -14.26
N TYR A 359 12.70 23.81 -15.19
CA TYR A 359 11.92 23.39 -16.36
C TYR A 359 10.77 22.46 -15.97
N LEU A 360 11.01 21.46 -15.12
CA LEU A 360 9.98 20.53 -14.64
C LEU A 360 8.92 21.25 -13.80
N ASP A 361 9.32 22.20 -12.96
CA ASP A 361 8.39 22.97 -12.12
C ASP A 361 7.55 23.97 -12.93
N GLN A 362 8.08 24.52 -14.04
CA GLN A 362 7.32 25.37 -14.97
C GLN A 362 6.39 24.55 -15.89
N SER A 363 6.90 23.46 -16.46
CA SER A 363 6.12 22.56 -17.34
C SER A 363 5.02 21.82 -16.57
N GLY A 364 5.17 21.64 -15.25
CA GLY A 364 4.16 20.99 -14.40
C GLY A 364 2.81 21.70 -14.32
N SER A 365 2.70 22.95 -14.80
CA SER A 365 1.45 23.72 -14.85
C SER A 365 0.79 23.77 -16.24
N ALA A 366 1.33 23.05 -17.24
CA ALA A 366 0.81 23.07 -18.62
C ALA A 366 0.54 21.65 -19.14
N SER A 367 -0.63 21.45 -19.76
CA SER A 367 -1.19 20.13 -20.14
C SER A 367 -0.55 19.48 -21.39
N VAL A 368 0.78 19.59 -21.54
CA VAL A 368 1.51 19.18 -22.75
C VAL A 368 2.65 18.20 -22.46
N SER A 369 2.39 17.22 -21.57
CA SER A 369 2.67 15.78 -21.77
C SER A 369 2.79 15.00 -20.45
N ASP A 370 2.08 13.88 -20.34
CA ASP A 370 2.22 12.87 -19.27
C ASP A 370 3.58 12.14 -19.23
N PHE A 371 4.54 12.58 -20.05
CA PHE A 371 5.81 11.91 -20.33
C PHE A 371 7.06 12.64 -19.81
N ASN A 372 6.92 13.87 -19.27
CA ASN A 372 8.03 14.56 -18.59
C ASN A 372 8.36 13.86 -17.26
N ASP A 373 9.25 12.87 -17.31
CA ASP A 373 9.53 11.96 -16.20
C ASP A 373 10.62 12.52 -15.26
N ASP A 374 10.18 13.10 -14.14
CA ASP A 374 11.04 13.59 -13.05
C ASP A 374 11.99 12.51 -12.48
N SER A 375 11.65 11.23 -12.66
CA SER A 375 12.52 10.06 -12.47
C SER A 375 13.94 10.23 -13.02
N TYR A 376 14.14 10.90 -14.16
CA TYR A 376 15.48 11.08 -14.73
C TYR A 376 16.33 12.09 -13.95
N LEU A 377 15.73 13.17 -13.44
CA LEU A 377 16.41 14.12 -12.57
C LEU A 377 16.70 13.50 -11.19
N LEU A 378 15.75 12.75 -10.64
CA LEU A 378 15.94 11.98 -9.41
C LEU A 378 17.09 10.95 -9.57
N TRP A 379 17.07 10.16 -10.64
CA TRP A 379 18.14 9.22 -10.98
C TRP A 379 19.51 9.91 -11.09
N ALA A 380 19.57 11.08 -11.73
CA ALA A 380 20.82 11.82 -11.94
C ALA A 380 21.34 12.42 -10.63
N ILE A 381 20.45 12.99 -9.81
CA ILE A 381 20.80 13.48 -8.47
C ILE A 381 21.41 12.33 -7.66
N ARG A 382 20.72 11.18 -7.59
CA ARG A 382 21.18 9.95 -6.91
C ARG A 382 22.55 9.48 -7.43
N PHE A 383 22.70 9.31 -8.75
CA PHE A 383 23.89 8.72 -9.36
C PHE A 383 25.12 9.62 -9.19
N PHE A 384 25.01 10.92 -9.49
CA PHE A 384 26.15 11.84 -9.39
C PHE A 384 26.51 12.19 -7.94
N LEU A 385 25.55 12.23 -7.01
CA LEU A 385 25.86 12.31 -5.57
C LEU A 385 26.61 11.08 -5.07
N GLU A 386 26.20 9.87 -5.47
CA GLU A 386 26.91 8.65 -5.09
C GLU A 386 28.30 8.57 -5.73
N PHE A 387 28.42 8.88 -7.03
CA PHE A 387 29.70 8.93 -7.73
C PHE A 387 30.66 9.98 -7.13
N ASN A 388 30.16 11.15 -6.73
CA ASN A 388 30.94 12.17 -6.02
C ASN A 388 31.36 11.69 -4.61
N ARG A 389 30.45 11.02 -3.88
CA ARG A 389 30.70 10.40 -2.57
C ARG A 389 31.78 9.33 -2.63
N HIS A 390 31.78 8.48 -3.66
CA HIS A 390 32.81 7.45 -3.86
C HIS A 390 34.14 8.01 -4.42
N SER A 391 34.08 8.98 -5.33
CA SER A 391 35.29 9.59 -5.93
C SER A 391 36.03 10.55 -5.00
N GLY A 392 35.46 10.88 -3.82
CA GLY A 392 36.10 11.72 -2.81
C GLY A 392 36.18 13.21 -3.15
N LEU A 393 35.50 13.64 -4.22
CA LEU A 393 35.60 14.97 -4.82
C LEU A 393 35.05 16.10 -3.93
N LYS A 394 35.26 17.36 -4.36
CA LYS A 394 34.81 18.57 -3.68
C LYS A 394 33.28 18.61 -3.57
N ILE A 395 32.79 19.04 -2.40
CA ILE A 395 31.35 19.20 -2.11
C ILE A 395 30.72 20.30 -2.99
N GLU A 396 31.51 21.32 -3.35
CA GLU A 396 31.15 22.44 -4.23
C GLU A 396 30.54 22.00 -5.58
N LEU A 397 30.92 20.82 -6.11
CA LEU A 397 30.44 20.31 -7.40
C LEU A 397 28.98 19.83 -7.39
N VAL A 398 28.44 19.53 -6.20
CA VAL A 398 27.08 18.97 -6.00
C VAL A 398 26.22 19.84 -5.07
N SER A 399 26.65 21.08 -4.77
CA SER A 399 26.00 21.96 -3.81
C SER A 399 24.52 22.23 -4.11
N GLU A 400 24.09 22.27 -5.37
CA GLU A 400 22.69 22.50 -5.77
C GLU A 400 21.75 21.40 -5.22
N SER A 401 22.24 20.16 -5.19
CA SER A 401 21.48 19.01 -4.66
C SER A 401 21.45 18.97 -3.13
N LEU A 402 22.38 19.67 -2.48
CA LEU A 402 22.50 19.80 -1.02
C LEU A 402 21.87 21.11 -0.52
N THR A 403 20.79 21.55 -1.16
CA THR A 403 19.97 22.71 -0.77
C THR A 403 18.66 22.27 -0.13
N VAL A 404 18.11 23.10 0.77
CA VAL A 404 16.83 22.85 1.44
C VAL A 404 15.71 22.65 0.41
N ASP A 405 15.68 23.48 -0.64
CA ASP A 405 14.77 23.35 -1.78
C ASP A 405 14.77 21.95 -2.40
N THR A 406 15.94 21.37 -2.66
CA THR A 406 16.05 20.07 -3.34
C THR A 406 15.64 18.93 -2.40
N PHE A 407 15.91 19.04 -1.10
CA PHE A 407 15.34 18.12 -0.10
C PHE A 407 13.81 18.21 -0.07
N HIS A 408 13.24 19.42 0.00
CA HIS A 408 11.80 19.63 -0.02
C HIS A 408 11.16 19.06 -1.30
N TRP A 409 11.70 19.41 -2.47
CA TRP A 409 11.23 18.94 -3.78
C TRP A 409 11.19 17.41 -3.86
N ILE A 410 12.23 16.71 -3.38
CA ILE A 410 12.26 15.24 -3.37
C ILE A 410 11.20 14.66 -2.43
N ILE A 411 11.02 15.22 -1.24
CA ILE A 411 10.03 14.71 -0.27
C ILE A 411 8.59 14.95 -0.77
N THR A 412 8.29 16.13 -1.30
CA THR A 412 6.98 16.41 -1.91
C THR A 412 6.69 15.52 -3.12
N ARG A 413 7.72 15.16 -3.91
CA ARG A 413 7.57 14.17 -5.01
C ARG A 413 7.34 12.75 -4.48
N MET A 414 7.92 12.38 -3.33
CA MET A 414 7.64 11.11 -2.65
C MET A 414 6.21 11.06 -2.10
N GLU A 415 5.74 12.14 -1.48
CA GLU A 415 4.38 12.25 -0.92
C GLU A 415 3.31 12.19 -2.03
N ASN A 416 3.45 13.00 -3.07
CA ASN A 416 2.63 12.97 -4.28
C ASN A 416 2.63 11.57 -4.96
N CYS A 417 3.77 10.86 -4.97
CA CYS A 417 3.81 9.48 -5.47
C CYS A 417 3.09 8.47 -4.55
N MET A 418 3.08 8.67 -3.22
CA MET A 418 2.32 7.81 -2.30
C MET A 418 0.81 8.05 -2.46
N GLU A 419 0.37 9.31 -2.55
CA GLU A 419 -1.02 9.68 -2.81
C GLU A 419 -1.54 9.09 -4.13
N ASN A 420 -0.76 9.20 -5.21
CA ASN A 420 -1.12 8.62 -6.51
C ASN A 420 -1.14 7.08 -6.54
N ILE A 421 -0.44 6.39 -5.64
CA ILE A 421 -0.60 4.93 -5.48
C ILE A 421 -1.96 4.58 -4.88
N VAL A 422 -2.57 5.49 -4.11
CA VAL A 422 -3.92 5.31 -3.54
C VAL A 422 -4.99 5.66 -4.57
N SER A 423 -4.95 6.88 -5.12
CA SER A 423 -5.97 7.44 -6.03
C SER A 423 -5.98 6.80 -7.42
N ASP A 424 -4.84 6.74 -8.12
CA ASP A 424 -4.76 6.22 -9.49
C ASP A 424 -4.79 4.68 -9.50
N LYS A 425 -6.00 4.14 -9.54
CA LYS A 425 -6.28 2.70 -9.61
C LYS A 425 -5.69 2.03 -10.86
N THR A 426 -5.34 2.78 -11.91
CA THR A 426 -4.88 2.24 -13.19
C THR A 426 -3.35 2.14 -13.28
N ARG A 427 -2.61 3.17 -12.85
CA ARG A 427 -1.15 3.29 -13.02
C ARG A 427 -0.33 3.01 -11.76
N LYS A 428 -0.88 2.36 -10.73
CA LYS A 428 -0.19 2.03 -9.45
C LYS A 428 1.25 1.49 -9.61
N SER A 429 1.51 0.65 -10.63
CA SER A 429 2.83 0.09 -10.92
C SER A 429 3.84 1.11 -11.50
N ILE A 430 3.37 2.19 -12.12
CA ILE A 430 4.22 3.32 -12.55
C ILE A 430 4.54 4.20 -11.34
N TRP A 431 3.54 4.57 -10.56
CA TRP A 431 3.73 5.39 -9.34
C TRP A 431 4.63 4.71 -8.30
N ALA A 432 4.48 3.40 -8.07
CA ALA A 432 5.39 2.64 -7.20
C ALA A 432 6.84 2.57 -7.72
N ARG A 433 7.06 2.61 -9.04
CA ARG A 433 8.41 2.72 -9.63
C ARG A 433 9.00 4.12 -9.45
N ARG A 434 8.22 5.19 -9.66
CA ARG A 434 8.63 6.58 -9.39
C ARG A 434 9.00 6.77 -7.91
N LEU A 435 8.15 6.31 -7.00
CA LEU A 435 8.42 6.36 -5.56
C LEU A 435 9.71 5.62 -5.18
N HIS A 436 10.02 4.49 -5.83
CA HIS A 436 11.27 3.76 -5.57
C HIS A 436 12.50 4.57 -5.98
N ILE A 437 12.49 5.23 -7.15
CA ILE A 437 13.59 6.11 -7.58
C ILE A 437 13.73 7.31 -6.63
N ALA A 438 12.62 7.90 -6.19
CA ALA A 438 12.63 9.02 -5.25
C ALA A 438 13.20 8.61 -3.86
N VAL A 439 12.77 7.47 -3.31
CA VAL A 439 13.31 6.89 -2.05
C VAL A 439 14.82 6.62 -2.16
N GLN A 440 15.29 6.06 -3.28
CA GLN A 440 16.73 5.86 -3.48
C GLN A 440 17.51 7.18 -3.57
N THR A 441 16.91 8.21 -4.14
CA THR A 441 17.50 9.56 -4.22
C THR A 441 17.62 10.19 -2.83
N TYR A 442 16.57 10.09 -2.02
CA TYR A 442 16.58 10.52 -0.63
C TYR A 442 17.59 9.71 0.22
N ARG A 443 17.76 8.40 -0.03
CA ARG A 443 18.83 7.61 0.61
C ARG A 443 20.22 8.17 0.33
N GLU A 444 20.53 8.51 -0.92
CA GLU A 444 21.87 9.05 -1.24
C GLU A 444 22.10 10.47 -0.74
N LEU A 445 21.04 11.26 -0.54
CA LEU A 445 21.12 12.51 0.22
C LEU A 445 21.47 12.26 1.70
N LEU A 446 20.79 11.33 2.38
CA LEU A 446 21.10 10.95 3.77
C LEU A 446 22.52 10.36 3.90
N ASN A 447 22.98 9.54 2.94
CA ASN A 447 24.35 9.04 2.88
C ASN A 447 25.38 10.16 2.70
N ASN A 448 25.05 11.21 1.95
CA ASN A 448 25.91 12.39 1.81
C ASN A 448 25.92 13.24 3.09
N LEU A 449 24.79 13.45 3.77
CA LEU A 449 24.75 14.10 5.09
C LEU A 449 25.61 13.33 6.13
N GLN A 450 25.52 12.00 6.16
CA GLN A 450 26.37 11.17 7.03
C GLN A 450 27.86 11.15 6.59
N THR A 451 28.18 11.59 5.37
CA THR A 451 29.55 11.76 4.88
C THR A 451 30.08 13.15 5.23
N LEU A 452 29.24 14.18 5.17
CA LEU A 452 29.54 15.53 5.67
C LEU A 452 29.79 15.50 7.19
N GLU A 453 29.02 14.75 7.97
CA GLU A 453 29.24 14.55 9.42
C GLU A 453 30.66 14.05 9.75
N LYS A 454 31.29 13.29 8.84
CA LYS A 454 32.64 12.74 9.00
C LYS A 454 33.75 13.68 8.50
N LYS A 455 33.43 14.63 7.61
CA LYS A 455 34.38 15.63 7.09
C LYS A 455 34.43 16.81 8.05
N GLN A 456 35.60 17.11 8.62
CA GLN A 456 35.75 18.15 9.65
C GLN A 456 35.86 19.59 9.11
N GLU A 457 35.46 19.83 7.86
CA GLU A 457 35.51 21.14 7.20
C GLU A 457 34.48 22.11 7.81
N PRO A 458 34.81 23.41 8.01
CA PRO A 458 33.90 24.38 8.61
C PRO A 458 32.61 24.56 7.79
N ASN A 459 32.75 24.86 6.49
CA ASN A 459 31.62 25.05 5.58
C ASN A 459 30.72 23.80 5.50
N ALA A 460 31.30 22.59 5.66
CA ALA A 460 30.54 21.35 5.66
C ALA A 460 29.73 21.17 6.96
N ARG A 461 30.25 21.62 8.11
CA ARG A 461 29.52 21.62 9.39
C ARG A 461 28.39 22.64 9.40
N GLU A 462 28.61 23.83 8.86
CA GLU A 462 27.57 24.87 8.73
C GLU A 462 26.41 24.38 7.83
N LEU A 463 26.73 23.90 6.63
CA LEU A 463 25.74 23.33 5.71
C LEU A 463 25.02 22.11 6.31
N LEU A 464 25.74 21.23 7.02
CA LEU A 464 25.14 20.10 7.74
C LEU A 464 24.17 20.58 8.84
N SER A 465 24.52 21.61 9.60
CA SER A 465 23.65 22.16 10.66
C SER A 465 22.39 22.79 10.09
N VAL A 466 22.49 23.57 9.00
CA VAL A 466 21.33 24.17 8.32
C VAL A 466 20.40 23.10 7.77
N LEU A 467 20.95 22.08 7.10
CA LEU A 467 20.15 20.97 6.57
C LEU A 467 19.53 20.11 7.69
N GLN A 468 20.26 19.76 8.75
CA GLN A 468 19.71 18.99 9.86
C GLN A 468 18.58 19.73 10.59
N ASN A 469 18.76 21.03 10.86
CA ASN A 469 17.70 21.86 11.46
C ASN A 469 16.44 21.81 10.60
N ASN A 470 16.55 22.13 9.30
CA ASN A 470 15.39 22.21 8.41
C ASN A 470 14.75 20.83 8.14
N ILE A 471 15.53 19.75 8.08
CA ILE A 471 15.00 18.39 7.83
C ILE A 471 14.30 17.81 9.06
N PHE A 472 14.79 18.07 10.27
CA PHE A 472 14.25 17.48 11.50
C PHE A 472 13.22 18.35 12.23
N TYR A 473 13.16 19.66 11.94
CA TYR A 473 12.17 20.56 12.54
C TYR A 473 10.79 20.43 11.88
N VAL A 474 10.75 20.23 10.57
CA VAL A 474 9.51 19.99 9.80
C VAL A 474 8.83 18.69 10.27
N VAL A 475 7.51 18.69 10.47
CA VAL A 475 6.73 17.53 10.99
C VAL A 475 6.55 16.49 9.90
N GLU A 476 6.17 16.98 8.73
CA GLU A 476 5.86 16.30 7.49
C GLU A 476 6.97 15.31 7.15
N TYR A 477 8.21 15.79 7.01
CA TYR A 477 9.40 15.00 6.69
C TYR A 477 9.71 13.88 7.71
N ARG A 478 9.31 14.06 8.98
CA ARG A 478 9.44 13.03 10.03
C ARG A 478 8.36 11.95 9.86
N GLU A 479 7.13 12.32 9.51
CA GLU A 479 6.07 11.35 9.22
C GLU A 479 6.31 10.59 7.91
N THR A 480 6.84 11.22 6.84
CA THR A 480 7.07 10.57 5.53
C THR A 480 7.86 9.25 5.69
N VAL A 481 8.92 9.26 6.51
CA VAL A 481 9.79 8.09 6.75
C VAL A 481 9.05 6.97 7.50
N VAL A 482 8.10 7.30 8.37
CA VAL A 482 7.27 6.32 9.08
C VAL A 482 6.19 5.77 8.15
N HIS A 483 5.59 6.60 7.29
CA HIS A 483 4.57 6.21 6.31
C HIS A 483 5.12 5.17 5.32
N LEU A 484 6.31 5.42 4.74
CA LEU A 484 7.02 4.50 3.83
C LEU A 484 7.24 3.10 4.42
N LEU A 485 7.49 3.00 5.73
CA LEU A 485 7.66 1.73 6.44
C LEU A 485 6.33 1.00 6.70
N LYS A 486 5.25 1.75 6.96
CA LYS A 486 3.93 1.20 7.28
C LYS A 486 3.20 0.73 6.04
N ASP A 487 3.31 1.42 4.92
CA ASP A 487 2.42 1.19 3.77
C ASP A 487 3.10 0.42 2.63
N PHE A 488 4.18 -0.30 2.94
CA PHE A 488 4.74 -1.34 2.08
C PHE A 488 3.71 -2.43 1.77
N ASN A 489 3.36 -2.55 0.48
CA ASN A 489 2.46 -3.59 -0.03
C ASN A 489 3.14 -4.45 -1.11
N GLU A 490 3.21 -5.76 -0.86
CA GLU A 490 3.80 -6.77 -1.74
C GLU A 490 3.12 -6.88 -3.13
N THR A 491 1.96 -6.25 -3.34
CA THR A 491 1.26 -6.24 -4.65
C THR A 491 1.80 -5.20 -5.64
N HIS A 492 2.44 -4.14 -5.15
CA HIS A 492 2.86 -3.00 -5.98
C HIS A 492 4.30 -2.56 -5.73
N HIS A 493 4.88 -2.92 -4.60
CA HIS A 493 6.27 -2.61 -4.25
C HIS A 493 7.17 -3.85 -4.39
N SER A 494 8.40 -3.64 -4.87
CA SER A 494 9.44 -4.68 -4.96
C SER A 494 10.09 -4.95 -3.60
N ARG A 495 10.82 -6.08 -3.46
CA ARG A 495 11.67 -6.28 -2.27
C ARG A 495 12.84 -5.30 -2.24
N ALA A 496 13.39 -4.92 -3.41
CA ALA A 496 14.37 -3.86 -3.55
C ALA A 496 13.90 -2.52 -2.98
N TYR A 497 12.66 -2.10 -3.28
CA TYR A 497 12.04 -0.91 -2.66
C TYR A 497 12.08 -0.99 -1.13
N LEU A 498 11.66 -2.12 -0.55
CA LEU A 498 11.65 -2.29 0.89
C LEU A 498 13.06 -2.32 1.51
N ARG A 499 14.04 -2.92 0.82
CA ARG A 499 15.46 -2.89 1.21
C ARG A 499 15.96 -1.43 1.31
N ASP A 500 15.63 -0.60 0.32
CA ASP A 500 16.01 0.82 0.29
C ASP A 500 15.27 1.65 1.36
N VAL A 501 13.96 1.43 1.58
CA VAL A 501 13.18 2.10 2.66
C VAL A 501 13.74 1.77 4.04
N VAL A 502 14.12 0.52 4.30
CA VAL A 502 14.71 0.10 5.58
C VAL A 502 16.07 0.76 5.83
N GLU A 503 16.87 0.99 4.78
CA GLU A 503 18.11 1.78 4.88
C GLU A 503 17.84 3.27 5.12
N VAL A 504 16.89 3.89 4.40
CA VAL A 504 16.45 5.28 4.64
C VAL A 504 16.02 5.47 6.08
N ALA A 505 15.15 4.60 6.61
CA ALA A 505 14.70 4.66 7.99
C ALA A 505 15.83 4.50 8.99
N HIS A 506 16.75 3.54 8.79
CA HIS A 506 17.91 3.36 9.65
C HIS A 506 18.83 4.60 9.69
N LEU A 507 19.09 5.22 8.52
CA LEU A 507 19.88 6.44 8.42
C LEU A 507 19.18 7.62 9.11
N PHE A 508 17.89 7.83 8.82
CA PHE A 508 17.10 8.93 9.36
C PHE A 508 16.97 8.86 10.88
N PHE A 509 16.50 7.73 11.43
CA PHE A 509 16.40 7.52 12.88
C PHE A 509 17.79 7.46 13.56
N GLY A 510 18.86 7.14 12.84
CA GLY A 510 20.24 7.19 13.33
C GLY A 510 20.78 8.62 13.43
N MET A 511 20.45 9.50 12.46
CA MET A 511 20.83 10.90 12.47
C MET A 511 20.00 11.72 13.45
N LEU A 512 18.67 11.53 13.47
CA LEU A 512 17.76 12.20 14.40
C LEU A 512 18.13 11.91 15.87
N GLN A 513 18.50 10.66 16.20
CA GLN A 513 18.97 10.29 17.54
C GLN A 513 20.30 10.96 17.96
N LYS A 514 21.11 11.45 17.01
CA LYS A 514 22.30 12.26 17.32
C LYS A 514 21.93 13.73 17.53
N PHE A 515 21.06 14.25 16.67
CA PHE A 515 20.58 15.62 16.70
C PHE A 515 19.87 15.94 18.03
N CYS A 516 18.98 15.07 18.47
CA CYS A 516 18.23 15.20 19.72
C CYS A 516 19.04 14.86 21.00
N LYS A 517 20.38 14.94 20.97
CA LYS A 517 21.25 14.87 22.17
C LYS A 517 21.50 16.23 22.82
N GLY A 518 21.13 17.31 22.15
CA GLY A 518 20.90 18.61 22.77
C GLY A 518 19.39 18.85 22.97
N THR A 519 19.05 19.85 23.77
CA THR A 519 17.66 20.33 23.93
C THR A 519 17.22 21.00 22.63
N VAL A 520 16.38 20.33 21.84
CA VAL A 520 15.85 20.87 20.58
C VAL A 520 14.34 21.09 20.71
N ARG A 521 13.91 22.33 20.54
CA ARG A 521 12.50 22.68 20.33
C ARG A 521 12.12 22.44 18.88
N VAL A 522 10.94 21.91 18.67
CA VAL A 522 10.41 21.60 17.35
C VAL A 522 8.92 21.90 17.30
N GLN A 523 8.42 22.27 16.13
CA GLN A 523 6.98 22.37 15.92
C GLN A 523 6.31 20.99 15.98
N GLU A 524 5.20 20.93 16.70
CA GLU A 524 4.23 19.82 16.66
C GLU A 524 2.93 20.37 16.03
N ARG A 525 2.40 19.69 15.01
CA ARG A 525 1.08 19.99 14.44
C ARG A 525 0.00 19.64 15.47
N VAL A 526 -0.46 20.62 16.24
CA VAL A 526 -1.48 20.38 17.26
C VAL A 526 -2.85 20.36 16.59
N LYS A 527 -3.41 19.16 16.37
CA LYS A 527 -4.83 19.04 16.02
C LYS A 527 -5.66 19.74 17.10
N PRO A 528 -6.57 20.68 16.76
CA PRO A 528 -7.43 21.31 17.75
C PRO A 528 -8.32 20.23 18.37
N LYS A 529 -8.12 19.95 19.66
CA LYS A 529 -8.95 18.98 20.38
C LYS A 529 -10.38 19.54 20.45
N ARG A 530 -11.29 19.01 19.62
CA ARG A 530 -12.75 19.29 19.64
C ARG A 530 -13.20 19.40 21.10
N LYS A 531 -13.49 20.62 21.56
CA LYS A 531 -13.88 20.89 22.95
C LYS A 531 -15.29 20.35 23.15
N LYS A 532 -15.46 19.05 23.47
CA LYS A 532 -16.76 18.46 23.84
C LYS A 532 -17.33 19.24 25.05
N HIS A 533 -18.19 20.20 24.75
CA HIS A 533 -18.87 21.04 25.72
C HIS A 533 -19.85 20.16 26.51
N GLY A 534 -20.09 20.46 27.79
CA GLY A 534 -21.07 19.71 28.58
C GLY A 534 -20.58 18.41 29.25
N LYS A 535 -19.31 18.31 29.70
CA LYS A 535 -18.93 17.38 30.81
C LYS A 535 -17.60 17.67 31.55
N ARG A 536 -17.13 18.93 31.60
CA ARG A 536 -15.80 19.27 32.18
C ARG A 536 -15.80 19.99 33.55
N ASN A 537 -16.95 20.16 34.21
CA ASN A 537 -17.06 20.91 35.48
C ASN A 537 -16.94 20.08 36.77
N GLN A 538 -16.66 18.76 36.72
CA GLN A 538 -16.57 17.92 37.94
C GLN A 538 -15.36 16.95 37.98
N ARG A 539 -14.37 17.16 37.10
CA ARG A 539 -13.03 16.54 37.21
C ARG A 539 -11.88 17.54 37.00
N GLN A 540 -12.22 18.79 36.68
CA GLN A 540 -11.26 19.90 36.59
C GLN A 540 -11.28 20.79 37.86
N ASN A 541 -12.02 20.38 38.90
CA ASN A 541 -11.92 20.99 40.23
C ASN A 541 -10.81 20.30 41.03
N ASP A 542 -10.91 18.99 41.21
CA ASP A 542 -9.99 18.16 42.01
C ASP A 542 -8.52 18.37 41.60
N GLN A 543 -8.18 18.16 40.32
CA GLN A 543 -6.82 18.37 39.79
C GLN A 543 -6.41 19.85 39.64
N ARG A 544 -7.32 20.80 39.87
CA ARG A 544 -6.95 22.21 40.10
C ARG A 544 -6.73 22.48 41.58
N GLN A 545 -7.45 21.84 42.48
CA GLN A 545 -7.27 22.00 43.92
C GLN A 545 -5.88 21.51 44.33
N GLU A 546 -5.45 20.30 43.96
CA GLU A 546 -4.10 19.79 44.28
C GLU A 546 -2.98 20.78 43.84
N HIS A 547 -3.01 21.25 42.59
CA HIS A 547 -1.98 22.19 42.09
C HIS A 547 -2.12 23.61 42.65
N THR A 548 -3.34 24.06 43.00
CA THR A 548 -3.58 25.37 43.63
C THR A 548 -3.24 25.33 45.11
N GLU A 549 -3.35 24.17 45.77
CA GLU A 549 -2.93 23.95 47.15
C GLU A 549 -1.40 23.92 47.24
N GLU A 550 -0.69 23.19 46.37
CA GLU A 550 0.79 23.27 46.28
C GLU A 550 1.30 24.70 45.99
N GLU A 551 0.63 25.46 45.12
CA GLU A 551 0.98 26.87 44.85
C GLU A 551 0.66 27.78 46.05
N ARG A 552 -0.48 27.58 46.72
CA ARG A 552 -0.85 28.36 47.93
C ARG A 552 0.08 28.07 49.10
N GLU A 553 0.44 26.81 49.35
CA GLU A 553 1.40 26.44 50.40
C GLU A 553 2.76 27.10 50.15
N ARG A 554 3.24 27.15 48.90
CA ARG A 554 4.49 27.85 48.56
C ARG A 554 4.40 29.36 48.77
N VAL A 555 3.29 30.00 48.39
CA VAL A 555 3.13 31.45 48.57
C VAL A 555 2.88 31.81 50.04
N GLU A 556 2.19 30.96 50.81
CA GLU A 556 2.03 31.15 52.25
C GLU A 556 3.34 30.93 53.01
N TYR A 557 4.19 29.98 52.60
CA TYR A 557 5.54 29.82 53.15
C TYR A 557 6.41 31.06 52.88
N LEU A 558 6.39 31.59 51.65
CA LEU A 558 7.09 32.84 51.31
C LEU A 558 6.55 34.03 52.11
N TRP A 559 5.24 34.13 52.31
CA TRP A 559 4.67 35.17 53.19
C TRP A 559 5.13 34.99 54.65
N LEU A 560 5.30 33.75 55.13
CA LEU A 560 5.78 33.46 56.49
C LEU A 560 7.22 33.93 56.71
N GLU A 561 8.07 33.93 55.67
CA GLU A 561 9.44 34.45 55.71
C GLU A 561 9.50 35.98 55.61
N GLU A 562 8.57 36.62 54.89
CA GLU A 562 8.58 38.06 54.61
C GLU A 562 7.73 38.92 55.56
N ALA A 563 6.62 38.38 56.08
CA ALA A 563 5.74 39.10 57.02
C ALA A 563 6.47 39.69 58.25
N PRO A 564 7.46 39.02 58.88
CA PRO A 564 8.20 39.61 59.99
C PRO A 564 9.01 40.86 59.60
N LYS A 565 9.46 40.96 58.34
CA LYS A 565 10.22 42.10 57.82
C LYS A 565 9.29 43.28 57.54
N ILE A 566 8.11 43.00 56.98
CA ILE A 566 7.05 43.99 56.74
C ILE A 566 6.52 44.53 58.08
N ALA A 567 6.25 43.65 59.05
CA ALA A 567 5.82 44.05 60.40
C ALA A 567 6.86 44.93 61.11
N ALA A 568 8.15 44.59 61.04
CA ALA A 568 9.21 45.41 61.65
C ALA A 568 9.36 46.82 61.01
N ILE A 569 8.91 47.02 59.77
CA ILE A 569 8.85 48.33 59.11
C ILE A 569 7.61 49.12 59.59
N LEU A 570 6.48 48.44 59.82
CA LEU A 570 5.22 49.03 60.28
C LEU A 570 5.20 49.35 61.79
N GLU A 571 5.86 48.55 62.63
CA GLU A 571 6.02 48.76 64.09
C GLU A 571 7.09 49.80 64.44
N SER A 572 7.84 50.31 63.47
CA SER A 572 8.89 51.30 63.69
C SER A 572 8.28 52.69 63.93
N ASP A 573 8.21 53.13 65.20
CA ASP A 573 7.77 54.48 65.61
C ASP A 573 8.46 55.62 64.83
N ALA A 574 9.69 55.40 64.34
CA ALA A 574 10.41 56.37 63.52
C ALA A 574 9.86 56.46 62.08
N ALA A 575 9.33 55.35 61.54
CA ALA A 575 8.93 55.23 60.16
C ALA A 575 7.57 55.87 59.84
N GLU A 576 6.64 55.94 60.81
CA GLU A 576 5.26 56.43 60.57
C GLU A 576 5.22 57.86 59.98
N SER A 577 6.21 58.70 60.32
CA SER A 577 6.39 60.04 59.74
C SER A 577 6.95 59.98 58.32
N THR A 578 8.09 59.31 58.11
CA THR A 578 8.80 59.22 56.82
C THR A 578 8.07 58.39 55.76
N LEU A 579 7.13 57.52 56.17
CA LEU A 579 6.28 56.73 55.27
C LEU A 579 5.08 57.54 54.75
N LYS A 580 4.68 58.62 55.43
CA LYS A 580 3.54 59.48 55.06
C LYS A 580 3.95 60.76 54.31
N GLU A 581 5.24 61.13 54.37
CA GLU A 581 5.84 62.15 53.50
C GLU A 581 6.28 61.55 52.15
N ASP A 582 6.21 62.33 51.06
CA ASP A 582 6.44 61.91 49.66
C ASP A 582 5.77 60.57 49.28
N LEU A 583 4.43 60.62 49.14
CA LEU A 583 3.62 59.56 48.55
C LEU A 583 3.69 59.61 47.01
N PRO A 584 3.90 58.47 46.30
CA PRO A 584 3.91 58.43 44.84
C PRO A 584 2.50 58.60 44.24
N THR A 585 2.40 59.01 42.98
CA THR A 585 1.10 59.05 42.27
C THR A 585 0.63 57.62 41.95
N PRO A 586 -0.54 57.16 42.43
CA PRO A 586 -0.92 55.74 42.31
C PRO A 586 -1.56 55.38 40.96
N PHE A 587 -1.98 56.37 40.16
CA PHE A 587 -2.52 56.22 38.82
C PHE A 587 -1.61 56.91 37.78
N ASP A 588 -1.67 56.48 36.52
CA ASP A 588 -1.02 57.19 35.42
C ASP A 588 -1.88 58.39 34.99
N SER A 589 -1.29 59.58 35.10
CA SER A 589 -1.92 60.86 34.72
C SER A 589 -1.81 61.17 33.22
N ALA A 590 -1.06 60.37 32.45
CA ALA A 590 -0.96 60.49 30.99
C ALA A 590 -1.88 59.51 30.23
N SER A 591 -2.42 58.50 30.91
CA SER A 591 -3.38 57.54 30.34
C SER A 591 -4.76 58.18 30.12
N SER A 592 -5.45 57.75 29.06
CA SER A 592 -6.83 58.16 28.76
C SER A 592 -7.89 57.38 29.55
N VAL A 593 -7.48 56.41 30.37
CA VAL A 593 -8.37 55.58 31.20
C VAL A 593 -8.78 56.34 32.47
N PRO A 594 -10.09 56.40 32.83
CA PRO A 594 -10.56 57.04 34.07
C PRO A 594 -9.82 56.55 35.33
N ILE A 595 -9.58 57.46 36.28
CA ILE A 595 -8.78 57.19 37.48
C ILE A 595 -9.35 56.02 38.32
N ASP A 596 -10.67 55.86 38.36
CA ASP A 596 -11.33 54.77 39.08
C ASP A 596 -11.15 53.39 38.41
N GLU A 597 -10.95 53.36 37.09
CA GLU A 597 -10.71 52.11 36.34
C GLU A 597 -9.25 51.64 36.46
N GLN A 598 -8.29 52.58 36.59
CA GLN A 598 -6.87 52.28 36.84
C GLN A 598 -6.57 51.65 38.21
N LYS A 599 -7.58 51.48 39.06
CA LYS A 599 -7.48 50.86 40.39
C LYS A 599 -6.82 49.49 40.37
N GLY A 600 -7.08 48.67 39.34
CA GLY A 600 -6.48 47.34 39.17
C GLY A 600 -4.95 47.40 39.03
N ASP A 601 -4.44 48.35 38.25
CA ASP A 601 -3.00 48.55 38.04
C ASP A 601 -2.29 49.05 39.30
N GLY A 602 -3.03 49.67 40.23
CA GLY A 602 -2.55 49.99 41.58
C GLY A 602 -2.26 48.71 42.39
N VAL A 603 -3.21 47.76 42.41
CA VAL A 603 -3.04 46.47 43.10
C VAL A 603 -1.90 45.65 42.48
N VAL A 604 -1.82 45.59 41.14
CA VAL A 604 -0.75 44.87 40.43
C VAL A 604 0.63 45.46 40.75
N ARG A 605 0.76 46.79 40.83
CA ARG A 605 2.01 47.45 41.23
C ARG A 605 2.40 47.16 42.68
N ILE A 606 1.43 47.13 43.61
CA ILE A 606 1.70 46.76 45.02
C ILE A 606 2.16 45.29 45.10
N HIS A 607 1.47 44.37 44.41
CA HIS A 607 1.89 42.96 44.35
C HIS A 607 3.30 42.79 43.77
N ALA A 608 3.64 43.50 42.68
CA ALA A 608 4.99 43.47 42.11
C ALA A 608 6.07 43.96 43.09
N LEU A 609 5.86 45.11 43.75
CA LEU A 609 6.80 45.65 44.74
C LEU A 609 7.00 44.72 45.95
N LEU A 610 5.96 44.02 46.39
CA LEU A 610 6.05 43.00 47.45
C LEU A 610 6.83 41.75 46.99
N ARG A 611 6.72 41.34 45.72
CA ARG A 611 7.49 40.22 45.13
C ARG A 611 8.95 40.58 44.87
N GLU A 612 9.25 41.84 44.57
CA GLU A 612 10.61 42.36 44.34
C GLU A 612 11.35 42.72 45.65
N GLY A 613 10.67 42.66 46.79
CA GLY A 613 11.24 42.93 48.12
C GLY A 613 11.31 44.40 48.52
N ALA A 614 10.61 45.29 47.80
CA ALA A 614 10.62 46.73 47.99
C ALA A 614 9.55 47.19 49.02
N TYR A 615 9.55 46.60 50.22
CA TYR A 615 8.45 46.72 51.21
C TYR A 615 8.07 48.17 51.57
N GLU A 616 9.05 49.05 51.78
CA GLU A 616 8.80 50.48 52.06
C GLU A 616 8.03 51.17 50.90
N GLN A 617 8.36 50.82 49.66
CA GLN A 617 7.70 51.38 48.47
C GLN A 617 6.31 50.78 48.27
N ALA A 618 6.12 49.49 48.58
CA ALA A 618 4.80 48.86 48.60
C ALA A 618 3.86 49.52 49.64
N ILE A 619 4.37 49.82 50.84
CA ILE A 619 3.61 50.52 51.90
C ILE A 619 3.28 51.96 51.45
N LYS A 620 4.24 52.72 50.91
CA LYS A 620 3.97 54.05 50.35
C LYS A 620 2.94 54.02 49.22
N MET A 621 3.00 53.02 48.34
CA MET A 621 2.05 52.83 47.25
C MET A 621 0.64 52.45 47.77
N LEU A 622 0.54 51.66 48.84
CA LEU A 622 -0.73 51.36 49.51
C LEU A 622 -1.36 52.63 50.10
N TYR A 623 -0.58 53.46 50.80
CA TYR A 623 -1.05 54.74 51.37
C TYR A 623 -1.42 55.76 50.29
N ALA A 624 -0.67 55.82 49.18
CA ALA A 624 -1.05 56.59 48.01
C ALA A 624 -2.38 56.12 47.41
N ALA A 625 -2.54 54.83 47.16
CA ALA A 625 -3.77 54.23 46.62
C ALA A 625 -4.98 54.53 47.53
N ARG A 626 -4.83 54.35 48.85
CA ARG A 626 -5.84 54.65 49.87
C ARG A 626 -6.23 56.14 49.93
N SER A 627 -5.33 57.05 49.55
CA SER A 627 -5.62 58.50 49.51
C SER A 627 -6.46 58.93 48.29
N VAL A 628 -6.46 58.13 47.21
CA VAL A 628 -7.20 58.41 45.97
C VAL A 628 -8.50 57.63 45.90
N TRP A 629 -8.45 56.30 46.12
CA TRP A 629 -9.61 55.42 46.01
C TRP A 629 -10.25 55.16 47.39
N THR A 630 -10.83 56.21 47.98
CA THR A 630 -11.30 56.22 49.38
C THR A 630 -12.54 55.36 49.68
N ASN A 631 -13.19 54.79 48.67
CA ASN A 631 -14.58 54.32 48.76
C ASN A 631 -14.75 52.79 48.76
N ASP A 632 -13.68 52.02 48.56
CA ASP A 632 -13.72 50.54 48.46
C ASP A 632 -12.76 49.87 49.46
N ASP A 633 -13.19 48.75 50.06
CA ASP A 633 -12.41 48.00 51.07
C ASP A 633 -11.07 47.41 50.56
N CYS A 634 -10.76 47.48 49.26
CA CYS A 634 -9.59 46.83 48.64
C CYS A 634 -8.21 47.28 49.14
N PHE A 635 -8.10 48.46 49.78
CA PHE A 635 -6.83 49.03 50.24
C PHE A 635 -6.81 49.33 51.75
N GLY A 636 -7.79 48.86 52.53
CA GLY A 636 -7.93 49.19 53.95
C GLY A 636 -8.39 50.63 54.22
N ARG A 637 -8.59 50.98 55.49
CA ARG A 637 -9.22 52.26 55.88
C ARG A 637 -8.18 53.33 56.22
N ALA A 638 -8.56 54.60 56.09
CA ALA A 638 -7.70 55.75 56.41
C ALA A 638 -7.26 55.81 57.90
N THR A 639 -7.82 54.96 58.76
CA THR A 639 -7.50 54.85 60.20
C THR A 639 -7.14 53.41 60.61
N SER A 640 -6.77 52.56 59.64
CA SER A 640 -6.35 51.18 59.90
C SER A 640 -5.08 51.11 60.76
N ALA A 641 -5.02 50.10 61.63
CA ALA A 641 -3.86 49.81 62.48
C ALA A 641 -2.72 49.13 61.68
N PRO A 642 -1.47 49.11 62.18
CA PRO A 642 -0.37 48.37 61.56
C PRO A 642 -0.71 46.90 61.26
N ASP A 643 -1.45 46.24 62.16
CA ASP A 643 -1.93 44.86 61.98
C ASP A 643 -2.94 44.71 60.84
N GLU A 644 -3.79 45.71 60.62
CA GLU A 644 -4.76 45.74 59.51
C GLU A 644 -4.03 46.02 58.18
N ASP A 645 -3.07 46.93 58.17
CA ASP A 645 -2.22 47.21 57.00
C ASP A 645 -1.45 45.95 56.59
N LEU A 646 -0.84 45.24 57.55
CA LEU A 646 -0.16 43.96 57.34
C LEU A 646 -1.09 42.90 56.72
N MET A 647 -2.36 42.83 57.16
CA MET A 647 -3.36 41.93 56.56
C MET A 647 -3.73 42.35 55.13
N THR A 648 -3.93 43.64 54.84
CA THR A 648 -4.20 44.07 53.45
C THR A 648 -3.02 43.78 52.51
N LEU A 649 -1.78 43.88 52.99
CA LEU A 649 -0.59 43.48 52.24
C LEU A 649 -0.51 41.96 52.07
N LYS A 650 -0.93 41.16 53.06
CA LYS A 650 -1.07 39.70 52.92
C LYS A 650 -2.06 39.35 51.81
N ASP A 651 -3.25 39.94 51.83
CA ASP A 651 -4.30 39.63 50.87
C ASP A 651 -3.90 40.01 49.43
N ILE A 652 -3.18 41.13 49.26
CA ILE A 652 -2.59 41.52 47.96
C ILE A 652 -1.45 40.58 47.54
N PHE A 653 -0.60 40.10 48.46
CA PHE A 653 0.50 39.17 48.16
C PHE A 653 0.00 37.75 47.78
N MET A 654 -1.08 37.31 48.42
CA MET A 654 -1.74 36.01 48.16
C MET A 654 -2.63 36.05 46.91
N ALA A 655 -2.93 37.23 46.34
CA ALA A 655 -3.68 37.37 45.10
C ALA A 655 -2.84 36.90 43.90
N ASN A 656 -3.38 35.98 43.09
CA ASN A 656 -2.66 35.36 41.98
C ASN A 656 -2.65 36.27 40.73
N LEU A 657 -1.93 37.39 40.82
CA LEU A 657 -1.84 38.45 39.82
C LEU A 657 -0.67 38.18 38.86
N SER A 658 -1.00 37.75 37.64
CA SER A 658 -0.02 37.47 36.58
C SER A 658 0.85 38.68 36.23
N HIS A 659 2.17 38.50 36.17
CA HIS A 659 3.12 39.53 35.77
C HIS A 659 2.98 39.88 34.27
N HIS A 660 2.14 40.87 33.94
CA HIS A 660 2.23 41.59 32.66
C HIS A 660 3.38 42.59 32.70
N THR A 661 4.60 42.13 32.42
CA THR A 661 5.70 43.03 32.03
C THR A 661 5.38 43.62 30.64
N THR A 662 5.27 44.93 30.57
CA THR A 662 4.83 45.65 29.36
C THR A 662 5.92 45.69 28.29
N GLY A 663 5.56 45.38 27.04
CA GLY A 663 6.52 45.12 25.96
C GLY A 663 5.95 45.26 24.55
N GLN A 664 5.31 46.40 24.26
CA GLN A 664 4.99 46.92 22.91
C GLN A 664 4.43 45.95 21.85
N GLN A 665 3.10 45.91 21.72
CA GLN A 665 2.44 46.00 20.41
C GLN A 665 0.99 46.47 20.56
N GLU A 666 0.77 47.78 20.45
CA GLU A 666 -0.54 48.35 20.12
C GLU A 666 -0.74 48.26 18.60
N GLY A 667 -1.98 48.07 18.10
CA GLY A 667 -2.13 48.05 16.66
C GLY A 667 -3.46 47.68 15.99
N GLN A 668 -4.57 47.46 16.71
CA GLN A 668 -5.94 47.93 16.36
C GLN A 668 -7.00 47.22 17.22
N ASN A 669 -8.12 47.91 17.45
CA ASN A 669 -9.20 47.47 18.33
C ASN A 669 -10.56 47.87 17.73
N ALA A 670 -11.59 47.10 18.07
CA ALA A 670 -13.02 47.31 17.78
C ALA A 670 -13.45 47.56 16.32
N GLU A 671 -14.20 46.62 15.76
CA GLU A 671 -15.66 46.76 15.69
C GLU A 671 -16.33 45.39 15.69
N ALA A 672 -17.45 45.25 16.41
CA ALA A 672 -18.21 44.02 16.50
C ALA A 672 -19.70 44.34 16.29
N PRO A 673 -20.28 43.98 15.13
CA PRO A 673 -21.73 43.94 14.95
C PRO A 673 -22.36 42.85 15.82
N ALA A 674 -23.63 43.01 16.15
CA ALA A 674 -24.41 41.96 16.84
C ALA A 674 -24.95 40.91 15.85
N GLU A 675 -25.16 39.70 16.36
CA GLU A 675 -26.12 38.65 15.98
C GLU A 675 -26.68 38.62 14.54
N GLU A 676 -26.44 37.51 13.81
CA GLU A 676 -27.49 36.63 13.28
C GLU A 676 -26.91 35.24 12.90
N ASP A 677 -27.76 34.22 12.73
CA ASP A 677 -27.38 32.78 12.66
C ASP A 677 -26.85 32.31 11.29
N SER A 678 -25.73 31.58 11.28
CA SER A 678 -25.34 30.65 10.18
C SER A 678 -24.30 29.60 10.60
N SER A 679 -24.61 28.74 11.59
CA SER A 679 -23.65 27.82 12.21
C SER A 679 -23.37 26.50 11.44
N GLU A 680 -23.18 26.56 10.12
CA GLU A 680 -22.86 25.37 9.30
C GLU A 680 -21.59 25.55 8.43
N ASP A 681 -21.22 26.77 8.01
CA ASP A 681 -20.04 27.03 7.15
C ASP A 681 -18.67 27.01 7.86
N GLU A 682 -18.60 27.02 9.20
CA GLU A 682 -17.32 27.12 9.93
C GLU A 682 -16.49 25.81 10.01
N GLU A 683 -17.10 24.61 9.87
CA GLU A 683 -16.32 23.35 10.03
C GLU A 683 -15.36 23.10 8.85
N GLU A 684 -15.71 23.49 7.62
CA GLU A 684 -14.81 23.46 6.43
C GLU A 684 -13.60 24.40 6.60
N ALA A 685 -13.78 25.54 7.26
CA ALA A 685 -12.72 26.51 7.52
C ALA A 685 -11.77 26.05 8.65
N ALA A 686 -12.32 25.42 9.69
CA ALA A 686 -11.58 24.97 10.86
C ALA A 686 -10.54 23.87 10.56
N GLU A 687 -10.80 22.98 9.59
CA GLU A 687 -9.84 21.96 9.15
C GLU A 687 -8.56 22.56 8.53
N ARG A 688 -8.64 23.78 7.98
CA ARG A 688 -7.54 24.42 7.24
C ARG A 688 -6.57 25.22 8.14
N GLN A 689 -6.91 25.50 9.40
CA GLN A 689 -6.02 26.21 10.35
C GLN A 689 -5.31 25.26 11.32
N VAL A 690 -4.24 24.62 10.83
CA VAL A 690 -3.30 23.87 11.68
C VAL A 690 -2.40 24.85 12.45
N HIS A 691 -2.64 25.01 13.75
CA HIS A 691 -1.71 25.72 14.63
C HIS A 691 -0.49 24.83 14.96
N ASN A 692 0.69 25.27 14.51
CA ASN A 692 1.96 24.72 14.95
C ASN A 692 2.34 25.32 16.32
N ALA A 693 2.60 24.47 17.31
CA ALA A 693 3.13 24.89 18.60
C ALA A 693 4.57 24.42 18.77
N GLU A 694 5.46 25.28 19.27
CA GLU A 694 6.81 24.85 19.65
C GLU A 694 6.80 24.10 20.97
N LYS A 695 7.48 22.95 20.99
CA LYS A 695 7.59 22.07 22.15
C LYS A 695 8.94 21.37 22.15
N ASP A 696 9.47 21.06 23.33
CA ASP A 696 10.71 20.29 23.44
C ASP A 696 10.50 18.88 22.86
N PHE A 697 11.30 18.49 21.87
CA PHE A 697 11.06 17.27 21.09
C PHE A 697 11.65 16.03 21.75
N ASN A 698 10.77 15.16 22.27
CA ASN A 698 11.19 13.87 22.78
C ASN A 698 11.41 12.85 21.65
N PHE A 699 12.68 12.50 21.41
CA PHE A 699 13.04 11.43 20.48
C PHE A 699 12.40 10.08 20.82
N GLU A 700 12.21 9.75 22.10
CA GLU A 700 11.59 8.47 22.51
C GLU A 700 10.12 8.39 22.08
N ASP A 701 9.36 9.48 22.17
CA ASP A 701 7.95 9.49 21.77
C ASP A 701 7.77 9.38 20.26
N PHE A 702 8.69 9.96 19.48
CA PHE A 702 8.75 9.71 18.04
C PHE A 702 9.18 8.27 17.73
N ALA A 703 10.19 7.74 18.44
CA ALA A 703 10.69 6.38 18.24
C ALA A 703 9.64 5.30 18.57
N LYS A 704 8.73 5.53 19.54
CA LYS A 704 7.59 4.63 19.84
C LYS A 704 6.72 4.33 18.62
N ARG A 705 6.71 5.18 17.58
CA ARG A 705 5.99 4.94 16.31
C ARG A 705 6.55 3.78 15.48
N LEU A 706 7.77 3.31 15.77
CA LEU A 706 8.36 2.08 15.22
C LEU A 706 7.75 0.79 15.80
N VAL A 707 7.03 0.87 16.94
CA VAL A 707 6.38 -0.27 17.60
C VAL A 707 5.06 -0.58 16.89
N ASP A 708 5.16 -1.09 15.66
CA ASP A 708 4.03 -1.36 14.76
C ASP A 708 4.19 -2.73 14.08
N PRO A 709 3.15 -3.59 14.04
CA PRO A 709 3.23 -4.91 13.42
C PRO A 709 3.61 -4.88 11.93
N LYS A 710 3.20 -3.85 11.18
CA LYS A 710 3.56 -3.69 9.76
C LYS A 710 5.08 -3.50 9.62
N ILE A 711 5.70 -2.71 10.50
CA ILE A 711 7.15 -2.41 10.48
C ILE A 711 7.97 -3.66 10.84
N VAL A 712 7.53 -4.44 11.84
CA VAL A 712 8.17 -5.72 12.19
C VAL A 712 8.03 -6.74 11.05
N ARG A 713 6.85 -6.84 10.42
CA ARG A 713 6.64 -7.66 9.21
C ARG A 713 7.59 -7.24 8.09
N ALA A 714 7.68 -5.94 7.80
CA ALA A 714 8.50 -5.41 6.72
C ALA A 714 10.00 -5.76 6.93
N CYS A 715 10.54 -5.53 8.13
CA CYS A 715 11.90 -5.94 8.48
C CYS A 715 12.09 -7.46 8.39
N THR A 716 11.08 -8.26 8.79
CA THR A 716 11.12 -9.73 8.70
C THR A 716 11.12 -10.22 7.24
N VAL A 717 10.39 -9.56 6.34
CA VAL A 717 10.39 -9.84 4.89
C VAL A 717 11.77 -9.57 4.28
N VAL A 718 12.44 -8.47 4.66
CA VAL A 718 13.83 -8.20 4.23
C VAL A 718 14.76 -9.30 4.72
N LEU A 719 14.69 -9.69 5.99
CA LEU A 719 15.55 -10.73 6.57
C LEU A 719 15.28 -12.15 6.04
N GLY A 720 14.22 -12.36 5.24
CA GLY A 720 13.93 -13.63 4.60
C GLY A 720 15.02 -14.10 3.62
N ASP A 721 15.62 -13.17 2.88
CA ASP A 721 16.66 -13.44 1.86
C ASP A 721 18.09 -13.15 2.38
N TRP A 722 18.34 -13.25 3.70
CA TRP A 722 19.58 -12.80 4.34
C TRP A 722 20.89 -13.36 3.75
N GLU A 723 20.89 -14.53 3.09
CA GLU A 723 22.09 -15.06 2.41
C GLU A 723 22.52 -14.24 1.18
N LYS A 724 21.63 -13.41 0.59
CA LYS A 724 21.86 -12.67 -0.67
C LYS A 724 22.01 -11.15 -0.50
N ILE A 725 21.62 -10.60 0.64
CA ILE A 725 21.41 -9.16 0.82
C ILE A 725 22.74 -8.42 1.11
N LYS A 726 22.83 -7.13 0.76
CA LYS A 726 24.03 -6.32 1.04
C LYS A 726 24.16 -6.11 2.56
N THR A 727 25.38 -6.25 3.11
CA THR A 727 25.65 -6.14 4.57
C THR A 727 25.08 -4.88 5.26
N PRO A 728 25.14 -3.65 4.69
CA PRO A 728 24.50 -2.49 5.32
C PRO A 728 22.99 -2.68 5.47
N THR A 729 22.28 -3.19 4.46
CA THR A 729 20.84 -3.44 4.49
C THR A 729 20.43 -4.42 5.60
N LEU A 730 21.19 -5.51 5.78
CA LEU A 730 20.98 -6.46 6.87
C LEU A 730 21.18 -5.78 8.23
N LYS A 731 22.25 -4.99 8.39
CA LYS A 731 22.49 -4.25 9.64
C LYS A 731 21.42 -3.18 9.91
N ALA A 732 20.89 -2.52 8.88
CA ALA A 732 19.78 -1.58 8.99
C ALA A 732 18.52 -2.27 9.54
N ALA A 733 18.08 -3.38 8.91
CA ALA A 733 16.94 -4.17 9.36
C ALA A 733 17.11 -4.68 10.80
N VAL A 734 18.28 -5.25 11.14
CA VAL A 734 18.60 -5.71 12.50
C VAL A 734 18.59 -4.55 13.50
N THR A 735 19.06 -3.35 13.12
CA THR A 735 19.09 -2.19 14.01
C THR A 735 17.69 -1.64 14.29
N LEU A 736 16.77 -1.64 13.30
CA LEU A 736 15.38 -1.24 13.53
C LEU A 736 14.67 -2.22 14.49
N LEU A 737 14.86 -3.54 14.30
CA LEU A 737 14.31 -4.54 15.23
C LEU A 737 14.95 -4.46 16.64
N TYR A 738 16.25 -4.17 16.72
CA TYR A 738 16.94 -3.91 17.99
C TYR A 738 16.38 -2.68 18.72
N ARG A 739 16.07 -1.59 18.00
CA ARG A 739 15.43 -0.40 18.58
C ARG A 739 14.09 -0.74 19.22
N VAL A 740 13.23 -1.51 18.54
CA VAL A 740 11.96 -1.97 19.10
C VAL A 740 12.15 -2.85 20.35
N ALA A 741 13.05 -3.84 20.28
CA ALA A 741 13.17 -4.86 21.34
C ALA A 741 14.12 -4.53 22.51
N VAL A 742 14.92 -3.47 22.40
CA VAL A 742 15.95 -3.10 23.41
C VAL A 742 15.84 -1.64 23.82
N GLU A 743 15.84 -0.70 22.88
CA GLU A 743 15.75 0.74 23.20
C GLU A 743 14.33 1.10 23.68
N LEU A 744 13.30 0.63 22.96
CA LEU A 744 11.88 0.84 23.28
C LEU A 744 11.28 -0.25 24.18
N LYS A 745 12.11 -1.19 24.64
CA LYS A 745 11.76 -2.25 25.61
C LYS A 745 10.56 -3.13 25.24
N ALA A 746 10.24 -3.32 23.95
CA ALA A 746 9.12 -4.14 23.48
C ALA A 746 9.58 -5.43 22.77
N PRO A 747 10.25 -6.39 23.46
CA PRO A 747 10.75 -7.62 22.85
C PRO A 747 9.63 -8.56 22.37
N THR A 748 8.45 -8.51 22.99
CA THR A 748 7.25 -9.29 22.61
C THR A 748 6.81 -9.06 21.17
N MET A 749 7.02 -7.85 20.63
CA MET A 749 6.77 -7.54 19.21
C MET A 749 7.61 -8.39 18.24
N LEU A 750 8.77 -8.91 18.66
CA LEU A 750 9.61 -9.79 17.85
C LEU A 750 9.25 -11.28 17.97
N PHE A 751 8.27 -11.64 18.80
CA PHE A 751 7.88 -13.04 19.01
C PHE A 751 6.94 -13.52 17.88
N GLN A 752 7.49 -13.65 16.68
CA GLN A 752 6.83 -14.11 15.45
C GLN A 752 7.54 -15.34 14.89
N LEU A 753 6.80 -16.42 14.60
CA LEU A 753 7.33 -17.69 14.12
C LEU A 753 8.16 -17.55 12.83
N ALA A 754 7.74 -16.67 11.91
CA ALA A 754 8.47 -16.38 10.67
C ALA A 754 9.89 -15.85 10.93
N LEU A 755 10.05 -14.94 11.91
CA LEU A 755 11.35 -14.41 12.31
C LEU A 755 12.18 -15.49 13.03
N PHE A 756 11.55 -16.33 13.84
CA PHE A 756 12.22 -17.45 14.50
C PHE A 756 12.73 -18.52 13.51
N ARG A 757 12.01 -18.78 12.40
CA ARG A 757 12.51 -19.61 11.30
C ARG A 757 13.72 -19.01 10.58
N ILE A 758 13.84 -17.67 10.51
CA ILE A 758 15.07 -17.01 10.03
C ILE A 758 16.19 -17.18 11.06
N PHE A 759 15.93 -16.93 12.34
CA PHE A 759 16.90 -17.12 13.43
C PHE A 759 17.45 -18.56 13.48
N GLN A 760 16.60 -19.59 13.34
CA GLN A 760 17.01 -21.00 13.27
C GLN A 760 18.02 -21.24 12.13
N ARG A 761 17.73 -20.76 10.91
CA ARG A 761 18.65 -20.86 9.75
C ARG A 761 19.97 -20.13 10.02
N VAL A 762 19.91 -18.93 10.58
CA VAL A 762 21.07 -18.10 10.91
C VAL A 762 21.93 -18.71 12.01
N LEU A 763 21.35 -19.44 12.97
CA LEU A 763 22.07 -20.13 14.05
C LEU A 763 22.73 -21.43 13.58
N HIS A 764 22.12 -22.16 12.63
CA HIS A 764 22.74 -23.35 12.02
C HIS A 764 23.77 -23.04 10.92
N ALA A 765 23.81 -21.81 10.40
CA ALA A 765 24.84 -21.37 9.46
C ALA A 765 26.23 -21.27 10.14
N PRO A 766 27.35 -21.40 9.40
CA PRO A 766 28.66 -21.06 9.93
C PRO A 766 28.74 -19.58 10.35
N GLU A 767 29.60 -19.26 11.32
CA GLU A 767 29.85 -17.89 11.75
C GLU A 767 30.39 -17.06 10.57
N CYS A 768 29.80 -15.89 10.29
CA CYS A 768 30.39 -14.94 9.34
C CYS A 768 30.11 -13.49 9.75
N SER A 769 30.99 -12.57 9.36
CA SER A 769 30.87 -11.13 9.69
C SER A 769 29.59 -10.47 9.16
N HIS A 770 28.91 -11.12 8.20
CA HIS A 770 27.64 -10.67 7.64
C HIS A 770 26.44 -11.03 8.54
N SER A 771 26.39 -12.27 9.06
CA SER A 771 25.26 -12.76 9.88
C SER A 771 25.38 -12.45 11.38
N PHE A 772 26.54 -11.96 11.85
CA PHE A 772 26.87 -11.77 13.26
C PHE A 772 25.83 -10.96 14.06
N GLU A 773 25.41 -9.78 13.59
CA GLU A 773 24.44 -8.95 14.32
C GLU A 773 23.05 -9.59 14.36
N LEU A 774 22.65 -10.27 13.28
CA LEU A 774 21.37 -11.00 13.21
C LEU A 774 21.36 -12.20 14.16
N ARG A 775 22.50 -12.89 14.31
CA ARG A 775 22.72 -13.93 15.32
C ARG A 775 22.67 -13.38 16.74
N ARG A 776 23.25 -12.19 16.98
CA ARG A 776 23.21 -11.50 18.27
C ARG A 776 21.78 -11.10 18.67
N LEU A 777 20.99 -10.56 17.73
CA LEU A 777 19.57 -10.28 17.93
C LEU A 777 18.78 -11.58 18.22
N ALA A 778 19.00 -12.63 17.43
CA ALA A 778 18.35 -13.93 17.63
C ALA A 778 18.57 -14.48 19.05
N ILE A 779 19.80 -14.46 19.55
CA ILE A 779 20.14 -14.92 20.90
C ILE A 779 19.48 -14.04 21.97
N TYR A 780 19.38 -12.73 21.77
CA TYR A 780 18.66 -11.83 22.68
C TYR A 780 17.16 -12.13 22.72
N THR A 781 16.49 -12.19 21.58
CA THR A 781 15.04 -12.44 21.50
C THR A 781 14.69 -13.82 22.06
N MET A 782 15.49 -14.86 21.81
CA MET A 782 15.32 -16.18 22.42
C MET A 782 15.46 -16.14 23.94
N ARG A 783 16.42 -15.38 24.50
CA ARG A 783 16.56 -15.23 25.97
C ARG A 783 15.36 -14.51 26.58
N GLN A 784 14.84 -13.45 25.95
CA GLN A 784 13.66 -12.76 26.45
C GLN A 784 12.41 -13.63 26.38
N LEU A 785 12.27 -14.48 25.35
CA LEU A 785 11.17 -15.45 25.27
C LEU A 785 11.22 -16.47 26.42
N HIS A 786 12.38 -17.07 26.68
CA HIS A 786 12.54 -18.00 27.82
C HIS A 786 12.29 -17.29 29.16
N LYS A 787 12.69 -16.02 29.30
CA LYS A 787 12.40 -15.22 30.48
C LYS A 787 10.89 -15.03 30.66
N LEU A 788 10.17 -14.61 29.61
CA LEU A 788 8.72 -14.40 29.63
C LEU A 788 8.00 -15.68 30.06
N GLN A 789 8.29 -16.81 29.39
CA GLN A 789 7.73 -18.12 29.71
C GLN A 789 8.02 -18.58 31.16
N SER A 790 9.14 -18.14 31.75
CA SER A 790 9.50 -18.44 33.13
C SER A 790 8.77 -17.58 34.16
N SER A 791 8.28 -16.39 33.77
CA SER A 791 7.49 -15.49 34.63
C SER A 791 5.98 -15.70 34.48
N SER A 792 5.51 -16.05 33.29
CA SER A 792 4.10 -16.30 32.97
C SER A 792 3.97 -17.56 32.10
N PRO A 793 3.68 -18.74 32.69
CA PRO A 793 3.62 -20.02 31.97
C PRO A 793 2.27 -20.22 31.25
N SER A 794 1.81 -19.22 30.48
CA SER A 794 0.57 -19.31 29.71
C SER A 794 0.81 -19.89 28.32
N GLU A 795 0.09 -20.96 27.96
CA GLU A 795 0.21 -21.61 26.65
C GLU A 795 -0.18 -20.69 25.48
N VAL A 796 -0.99 -19.66 25.77
CA VAL A 796 -1.38 -18.55 24.88
C VAL A 796 -0.17 -17.92 24.19
N ILE A 797 0.99 -17.82 24.87
CA ILE A 797 2.23 -17.26 24.31
C ILE A 797 2.64 -17.97 23.01
N PHE A 798 2.38 -19.28 22.86
CA PHE A 798 2.70 -20.04 21.65
C PHE A 798 1.69 -19.86 20.52
N ALA A 799 0.39 -19.76 20.84
CA ALA A 799 -0.64 -19.42 19.84
C ALA A 799 -0.37 -18.02 19.24
N GLU A 800 -0.03 -17.08 20.11
CA GLU A 800 0.32 -15.71 19.76
C GLU A 800 1.61 -15.60 18.91
N MET A 801 2.53 -16.57 18.93
CA MET A 801 3.69 -16.55 18.01
C MET A 801 3.32 -16.71 16.53
N LEU A 802 2.09 -17.13 16.23
CA LEU A 802 1.61 -17.25 14.86
C LEU A 802 1.25 -15.89 14.23
N PHE A 803 0.87 -14.90 15.05
CA PHE A 803 0.26 -13.65 14.60
C PHE A 803 1.09 -12.39 14.95
N TYR A 804 1.07 -11.42 14.05
CA TYR A 804 1.73 -10.12 14.28
C TYR A 804 0.94 -9.30 15.29
N LYS A 805 1.54 -9.03 16.46
CA LYS A 805 0.88 -8.35 17.58
C LYS A 805 0.66 -6.87 17.38
N THR A 806 -0.48 -6.39 17.86
CA THR A 806 -0.69 -4.96 18.17
C THR A 806 0.01 -4.62 19.48
N VAL A 807 0.25 -3.32 19.73
CA VAL A 807 0.90 -2.85 20.96
C VAL A 807 0.15 -3.30 22.23
N ARG A 808 -1.20 -3.32 22.20
CA ARG A 808 -2.01 -3.77 23.34
C ARG A 808 -1.77 -5.25 23.67
N ILE A 809 -1.73 -6.12 22.66
CA ILE A 809 -1.44 -7.55 22.83
C ILE A 809 0.02 -7.75 23.29
N ALA A 810 0.96 -7.00 22.72
CA ALA A 810 2.37 -7.06 23.12
C ALA A 810 2.60 -6.68 24.60
N SER A 811 1.84 -5.71 25.13
CA SER A 811 1.82 -5.38 26.57
C SER A 811 1.09 -6.44 27.40
N ALA A 812 -0.04 -6.96 26.92
CA ALA A 812 -0.80 -8.03 27.60
C ALA A 812 0.05 -9.31 27.79
N MET A 813 0.93 -9.62 26.84
CA MET A 813 1.90 -10.71 26.99
C MET A 813 2.93 -10.49 28.13
N GLU A 814 3.22 -9.24 28.50
CA GLU A 814 4.20 -8.91 29.55
C GLU A 814 3.56 -8.70 30.94
N MET A 815 2.33 -8.18 30.98
CA MET A 815 1.61 -7.87 32.23
C MET A 815 0.63 -8.98 32.65
N GLY A 816 0.03 -9.68 31.69
CA GLY A 816 -1.13 -10.55 31.88
C GLY A 816 -2.27 -10.12 30.95
N TYR A 817 -3.04 -11.09 30.44
CA TYR A 817 -4.20 -10.77 29.59
C TYR A 817 -5.34 -10.19 30.43
N ASP A 818 -5.53 -10.70 31.65
CA ASP A 818 -6.56 -10.24 32.58
C ASP A 818 -6.32 -8.78 33.02
N ASP A 819 -5.07 -8.39 33.26
CA ASP A 819 -4.67 -7.00 33.55
C ASP A 819 -4.81 -6.03 32.35
N ALA A 820 -4.82 -6.54 31.12
CA ALA A 820 -4.81 -5.73 29.89
C ALA A 820 -6.15 -5.71 29.12
N PHE A 821 -7.04 -6.65 29.42
CA PHE A 821 -8.36 -6.81 28.80
C PHE A 821 -9.51 -6.95 29.81
N GLY A 822 -9.24 -7.40 31.05
CA GLY A 822 -10.26 -7.47 32.10
C GLY A 822 -10.58 -6.11 32.74
N PRO A 823 -11.70 -6.03 33.48
CA PRO A 823 -12.05 -4.85 34.27
C PRO A 823 -11.10 -4.73 35.47
N ALA A 824 -10.15 -3.79 35.41
CA ALA A 824 -9.00 -3.70 36.32
C ALA A 824 -9.33 -3.80 37.84
N GLU A 825 -9.13 -5.00 38.41
CA GLU A 825 -9.30 -5.31 39.83
C GLU A 825 -8.18 -4.70 40.69
N GLY A 826 -8.22 -3.38 40.88
CA GLY A 826 -7.24 -2.66 41.70
C GLY A 826 -7.68 -1.31 42.25
N LYS A 827 -8.86 -0.81 41.86
CA LYS A 827 -9.44 0.45 42.37
C LYS A 827 -10.89 0.28 42.84
N SER A 828 -11.06 -0.45 43.95
CA SER A 828 -12.29 -0.54 44.75
C SER A 828 -12.64 0.78 45.48
N GLY A 829 -12.33 1.93 44.88
CA GLY A 829 -12.57 3.27 45.39
C GLY A 829 -13.78 3.94 44.74
N SER A 830 -14.99 3.58 45.19
CA SER A 830 -16.26 4.31 45.01
C SER A 830 -16.51 4.94 43.61
N GLY A 831 -16.46 4.13 42.55
CA GLY A 831 -16.90 4.55 41.22
C GLY A 831 -18.43 4.65 41.12
N LYS A 832 -18.97 5.84 40.82
CA LYS A 832 -20.41 6.19 40.75
C LYS A 832 -21.28 5.42 39.72
N GLY A 833 -20.80 4.28 39.20
CA GLY A 833 -21.52 3.41 38.26
C GLY A 833 -21.88 2.03 38.82
N ALA A 834 -21.09 1.49 39.76
CA ALA A 834 -21.35 0.17 40.33
C ALA A 834 -22.64 0.18 41.17
N TRP A 835 -23.42 -0.90 41.06
CA TRP A 835 -24.52 -1.19 41.96
C TRP A 835 -24.03 -2.18 43.01
N SER A 836 -24.41 -1.98 44.27
CA SER A 836 -24.22 -3.00 45.32
C SER A 836 -25.45 -3.90 45.40
N GLU A 837 -25.28 -5.14 45.85
CA GLU A 837 -26.37 -6.12 46.03
C GLU A 837 -27.56 -5.54 46.81
N ALA A 838 -27.30 -4.77 47.86
CA ALA A 838 -28.32 -4.04 48.62
C ALA A 838 -29.06 -2.96 47.81
N GLN A 839 -28.39 -2.25 46.90
CA GLN A 839 -29.03 -1.28 45.99
C GLN A 839 -29.83 -1.97 44.87
N GLU A 840 -29.43 -3.17 44.45
CA GLU A 840 -30.18 -3.98 43.50
C GLU A 840 -31.45 -4.56 44.12
N GLU A 841 -31.38 -4.98 45.38
CA GLU A 841 -32.53 -5.44 46.16
C GLU A 841 -33.47 -4.28 46.58
N GLU A 842 -32.92 -3.10 46.90
CA GLU A 842 -33.68 -1.84 47.05
C GLU A 842 -34.43 -1.48 45.76
N LEU A 843 -33.74 -1.51 44.60
CA LEU A 843 -34.35 -1.23 43.30
C LEU A 843 -35.44 -2.26 42.94
N ARG A 844 -35.22 -3.55 43.24
CA ARG A 844 -36.24 -4.60 43.12
C ARG A 844 -37.46 -4.31 43.99
N ARG A 845 -37.25 -3.97 45.27
CA ARG A 845 -38.35 -3.65 46.21
C ARG A 845 -39.16 -2.45 45.73
N LEU A 846 -38.49 -1.34 45.41
CA LEU A 846 -39.15 -0.11 44.95
C LEU A 846 -39.89 -0.31 43.62
N PHE A 847 -39.36 -1.13 42.71
CA PHE A 847 -40.06 -1.47 41.47
C PHE A 847 -41.35 -2.25 41.73
N MET A 848 -41.32 -3.24 42.64
CA MET A 848 -42.50 -4.04 43.01
C MET A 848 -43.52 -3.20 43.79
N GLU A 849 -43.08 -2.35 44.71
CA GLU A 849 -43.92 -1.42 45.49
C GLU A 849 -44.73 -0.49 44.58
N ASN A 850 -44.12 0.01 43.49
CA ASN A 850 -44.80 0.83 42.48
C ASN A 850 -45.70 0.02 41.52
N GLN A 851 -45.53 -1.31 41.41
CA GLN A 851 -46.51 -2.18 40.74
C GLN A 851 -47.74 -2.41 41.61
N GLU A 852 -47.55 -2.57 42.92
CA GLU A 852 -48.63 -2.86 43.88
C GLU A 852 -49.46 -1.62 44.24
N ASN A 853 -48.84 -0.44 44.34
CA ASN A 853 -49.53 0.83 44.61
C ASN A 853 -49.06 1.97 43.67
N PRO A 854 -49.60 2.07 42.44
CA PRO A 854 -49.32 3.18 41.52
C PRO A 854 -50.03 4.49 41.95
N GLN A 855 -49.62 5.07 43.08
CA GLN A 855 -50.15 6.34 43.61
C GLN A 855 -49.45 7.57 43.02
N THR A 856 -49.52 7.76 41.70
CA THR A 856 -49.44 9.09 41.02
C THR A 856 -49.61 8.94 39.51
N ASP A 857 -49.97 10.03 38.83
CA ASP A 857 -49.89 10.15 37.36
C ASP A 857 -48.45 10.43 36.86
N GLN A 858 -47.45 10.03 37.66
CA GLN A 858 -46.04 10.32 37.50
C GLN A 858 -45.32 9.19 36.74
N ASP A 859 -44.15 9.50 36.17
CA ASP A 859 -43.37 8.53 35.43
C ASP A 859 -42.69 7.56 36.41
N VAL A 860 -42.88 6.25 36.19
CA VAL A 860 -42.33 5.16 37.01
C VAL A 860 -40.83 5.34 37.27
N ILE A 861 -40.08 5.85 36.28
CA ILE A 861 -38.63 5.96 36.38
C ILE A 861 -38.22 7.25 37.11
N ASP A 862 -39.02 8.30 37.03
CA ASP A 862 -38.80 9.52 37.82
C ASP A 862 -39.19 9.29 39.29
N TRP A 863 -40.27 8.54 39.56
CA TRP A 863 -40.63 8.10 40.91
C TRP A 863 -39.53 7.21 41.55
N LEU A 864 -38.92 6.30 40.78
CA LEU A 864 -37.79 5.51 41.27
C LEU A 864 -36.57 6.38 41.58
N LEU A 865 -36.26 7.39 40.75
CA LEU A 865 -35.16 8.33 41.01
C LEU A 865 -35.41 9.22 42.25
N GLU A 866 -36.67 9.52 42.58
CA GLU A 866 -37.03 10.28 43.77
C GLU A 866 -36.91 9.46 45.07
N ASN A 867 -37.14 8.15 45.01
CA ASN A 867 -37.22 7.26 46.19
C ASN A 867 -35.97 6.38 46.43
N ILE A 868 -35.06 6.24 45.46
CA ILE A 868 -33.76 5.59 45.64
C ILE A 868 -32.86 6.42 46.58
N ILE A 869 -32.16 5.75 47.51
CA ILE A 869 -31.23 6.38 48.47
C ILE A 869 -30.08 7.13 47.75
N ASP A 870 -29.50 6.53 46.72
CA ASP A 870 -28.45 7.15 45.90
C ASP A 870 -29.04 8.06 44.79
N ARG A 871 -29.40 9.28 45.18
CA ARG A 871 -29.88 10.33 44.27
C ARG A 871 -28.84 10.84 43.24
N THR A 872 -27.63 10.26 43.18
CA THR A 872 -26.66 10.58 42.12
C THR A 872 -26.87 9.75 40.83
N ARG A 873 -27.75 8.76 40.85
CA ARG A 873 -28.06 7.90 39.70
C ARG A 873 -28.86 8.64 38.63
N THR A 874 -28.67 8.23 37.38
CA THR A 874 -29.35 8.83 36.22
C THR A 874 -30.43 7.90 35.65
N ARG A 875 -31.43 8.48 34.99
CA ARG A 875 -32.54 7.75 34.36
C ARG A 875 -32.08 6.62 33.43
N ARG A 876 -31.01 6.81 32.63
CA ARG A 876 -30.44 5.77 31.77
C ARG A 876 -29.78 4.62 32.56
N ALA A 877 -29.17 4.91 33.70
CA ALA A 877 -28.56 3.87 34.56
C ALA A 877 -29.62 3.01 35.26
N VAL A 878 -30.71 3.61 35.75
CA VAL A 878 -31.85 2.87 36.32
C VAL A 878 -32.54 2.01 35.24
N ILE A 879 -32.72 2.56 34.03
CA ILE A 879 -33.26 1.80 32.88
C ILE A 879 -32.41 0.58 32.53
N LYS A 880 -31.07 0.72 32.44
CA LYS A 880 -30.20 -0.43 32.15
C LYS A 880 -30.33 -1.47 33.26
N LYS A 881 -30.15 -1.07 34.52
CA LYS A 881 -30.16 -2.04 35.63
C LYS A 881 -31.51 -2.75 35.83
N LEU A 882 -32.65 -2.09 35.57
CA LEU A 882 -33.95 -2.77 35.57
C LEU A 882 -34.07 -3.84 34.47
N LYS A 883 -33.48 -3.63 33.28
CA LYS A 883 -33.38 -4.67 32.24
C LYS A 883 -32.47 -5.81 32.69
N ASP A 884 -31.29 -5.48 33.19
CA ASP A 884 -30.30 -6.47 33.68
C ASP A 884 -30.89 -7.36 34.79
N LEU A 885 -31.79 -6.81 35.61
CA LEU A 885 -32.51 -7.51 36.68
C LEU A 885 -33.79 -8.23 36.21
N GLY A 886 -34.13 -8.19 34.93
CA GLY A 886 -35.33 -8.82 34.34
C GLY A 886 -36.66 -8.10 34.60
N LEU A 887 -36.64 -6.90 35.17
CA LEU A 887 -37.82 -6.15 35.62
C LEU A 887 -38.39 -5.26 34.51
N ILE A 888 -39.18 -5.87 33.62
CA ILE A 888 -39.72 -5.22 32.41
C ILE A 888 -41.11 -4.60 32.66
N PHE A 889 -41.21 -3.28 32.51
CA PHE A 889 -42.47 -2.52 32.62
C PHE A 889 -43.33 -2.60 31.34
N LYS A 890 -44.67 -2.69 31.48
CA LYS A 890 -45.64 -2.83 30.36
C LYS A 890 -46.47 -1.57 30.03
N ALA A 891 -45.84 -0.42 29.80
CA ALA A 891 -46.45 0.68 29.02
C ALA A 891 -45.42 1.78 28.64
N PRO A 892 -45.61 2.54 27.53
CA PRO A 892 -44.81 3.73 27.23
C PRO A 892 -45.22 4.96 28.06
N THR A 893 -44.24 5.79 28.41
CA THR A 893 -44.39 7.00 29.24
C THR A 893 -45.24 8.08 28.57
N LYS A 894 -46.31 8.58 29.24
CA LYS A 894 -47.28 9.53 28.66
C LYS A 894 -46.65 10.80 28.04
N LYS A 895 -45.62 11.39 28.67
CA LYS A 895 -45.05 12.69 28.27
C LYS A 895 -44.36 12.70 26.89
N SER A 896 -43.68 11.62 26.51
CA SER A 896 -42.89 11.59 25.26
C SER A 896 -43.74 11.47 23.99
N ASN A 897 -44.94 10.88 24.09
CA ASN A 897 -45.84 10.72 22.94
C ASN A 897 -46.62 12.00 22.56
N VAL A 898 -46.90 12.91 23.50
CA VAL A 898 -47.67 14.14 23.22
C VAL A 898 -46.93 15.03 22.22
N ASN A 899 -45.67 15.36 22.51
CA ASN A 899 -44.85 16.21 21.64
C ASN A 899 -44.55 15.54 20.28
N ARG A 900 -44.41 14.20 20.24
CA ARG A 900 -44.22 13.44 19.00
C ARG A 900 -45.48 13.34 18.15
N SER A 901 -46.66 13.37 18.78
CA SER A 901 -47.96 13.42 18.10
C SER A 901 -48.21 14.79 17.47
N GLN A 902 -48.01 15.87 18.22
CA GLN A 902 -48.24 17.24 17.73
C GLN A 902 -47.36 17.64 16.54
N ARG A 903 -46.07 17.26 16.51
CA ARG A 903 -45.18 17.57 15.36
C ARG A 903 -45.59 16.91 14.03
N ASN A 904 -46.45 15.89 14.04
CA ASN A 904 -46.85 15.12 12.86
C ASN A 904 -48.34 15.27 12.48
N GLN A 905 -49.02 16.33 12.95
CA GLN A 905 -50.38 16.65 12.51
C GLN A 905 -50.33 17.49 11.22
N PHE A 906 -51.15 17.06 10.24
CA PHE A 906 -51.39 17.74 8.97
C PHE A 906 -52.67 18.59 9.05
N SER A 907 -52.62 19.80 8.49
CA SER A 907 -53.75 20.69 8.22
C SER A 907 -54.61 20.15 7.06
N ALA A 908 -55.86 20.62 6.99
CA ALA A 908 -56.73 20.32 5.85
C ALA A 908 -56.19 20.91 4.52
N GLU A 909 -55.41 21.99 4.59
CA GLU A 909 -54.74 22.60 3.42
C GLU A 909 -53.52 21.76 2.99
N GLU A 910 -52.73 21.27 3.96
CA GLU A 910 -51.63 20.34 3.69
C GLU A 910 -52.15 19.00 3.13
N ASP A 911 -53.34 18.55 3.53
CA ASP A 911 -54.01 17.38 2.94
C ASP A 911 -54.45 17.59 1.47
N THR A 912 -54.85 18.79 1.07
CA THR A 912 -55.17 19.07 -0.34
C THR A 912 -53.92 19.21 -1.19
N MET A 913 -52.86 19.81 -0.65
CA MET A 913 -51.53 19.84 -1.27
C MET A 913 -50.95 18.42 -1.43
N LEU A 914 -51.08 17.56 -0.41
CA LEU A 914 -50.65 16.16 -0.46
C LEU A 914 -51.37 15.35 -1.53
N ARG A 915 -52.66 15.65 -1.78
CA ARG A 915 -53.43 15.05 -2.88
C ARG A 915 -52.90 15.49 -4.25
N GLN A 916 -52.69 16.79 -4.44
CA GLN A 916 -52.20 17.35 -5.71
C GLN A 916 -50.80 16.83 -6.07
N LEU A 917 -49.85 16.91 -5.13
CA LEU A 917 -48.49 16.39 -5.33
C LEU A 917 -48.49 14.87 -5.55
N TYR A 918 -49.39 14.13 -4.89
CA TYR A 918 -49.46 12.69 -5.12
C TYR A 918 -50.02 12.33 -6.51
N ASP A 919 -51.08 13.00 -6.96
CA ASP A 919 -51.64 12.77 -8.30
C ASP A 919 -50.67 13.19 -9.41
N GLU A 920 -49.81 14.19 -9.17
CA GLU A 920 -48.72 14.59 -10.07
C GLU A 920 -47.60 13.53 -10.15
N TYR A 921 -47.10 13.04 -9.01
CA TYR A 921 -45.91 12.17 -8.97
C TYR A 921 -46.17 10.66 -8.86
N ARG A 922 -47.43 10.17 -8.76
CA ARG A 922 -47.77 8.75 -8.50
C ARG A 922 -47.05 7.74 -9.41
N PHE A 923 -46.75 8.11 -10.66
CA PHE A 923 -46.11 7.24 -11.64
C PHE A 923 -44.59 7.07 -11.41
N ASP A 924 -43.95 7.98 -10.68
CA ASP A 924 -42.50 8.08 -10.51
C ASP A 924 -42.00 7.30 -9.27
N GLN A 925 -42.40 6.02 -9.19
CA GLN A 925 -42.37 5.13 -8.00
C GLN A 925 -41.04 5.03 -7.22
N ARG A 926 -39.91 5.48 -7.76
CA ARG A 926 -38.63 5.51 -7.05
C ARG A 926 -38.40 6.77 -6.22
N TYR A 927 -38.95 7.91 -6.65
CA TYR A 927 -38.65 9.23 -6.07
C TYR A 927 -39.90 9.94 -5.52
N THR A 928 -41.09 9.36 -5.66
CA THR A 928 -42.35 9.77 -5.01
C THR A 928 -42.15 10.23 -3.56
N LEU A 929 -41.59 9.38 -2.69
CA LEU A 929 -41.39 9.71 -1.27
C LEU A 929 -40.26 10.72 -0.97
N LYS A 930 -39.40 11.04 -1.95
CA LYS A 930 -38.42 12.14 -1.84
C LYS A 930 -39.12 13.47 -2.16
N ARG A 931 -39.73 13.57 -3.35
CA ARG A 931 -40.46 14.77 -3.79
C ARG A 931 -41.68 15.13 -2.91
N LEU A 932 -42.42 14.13 -2.41
CA LEU A 932 -43.53 14.34 -1.46
C LEU A 932 -43.06 14.81 -0.06
N ALA A 933 -41.78 14.70 0.27
CA ALA A 933 -41.22 15.26 1.50
C ALA A 933 -40.59 16.65 1.28
N GLU A 934 -40.12 16.93 0.06
CA GLU A 934 -39.55 18.22 -0.36
C GLU A 934 -40.65 19.26 -0.68
N GLY A 935 -41.81 18.82 -1.17
CA GLY A 935 -42.94 19.68 -1.53
C GLY A 935 -43.75 20.29 -0.38
N PHE A 936 -43.23 20.30 0.86
CA PHE A 936 -43.86 20.96 2.01
C PHE A 936 -42.88 21.91 2.72
N ASP A 937 -43.32 23.13 3.00
CA ASP A 937 -42.58 24.13 3.80
C ASP A 937 -42.17 23.63 5.19
N LYS A 938 -42.83 22.58 5.68
CA LYS A 938 -42.64 21.94 6.97
C LYS A 938 -42.13 20.51 6.79
N LYS A 939 -40.87 20.26 7.15
CA LYS A 939 -40.18 18.95 7.02
C LYS A 939 -40.92 17.81 7.76
N TYR A 940 -41.76 17.06 7.05
CA TYR A 940 -42.45 15.87 7.55
C TYR A 940 -41.60 14.60 7.38
N SER A 941 -41.62 13.70 8.36
CA SER A 941 -40.94 12.40 8.23
C SER A 941 -41.61 11.52 7.16
N ARG A 942 -40.82 10.85 6.31
CA ARG A 942 -41.32 9.95 5.25
C ARG A 942 -42.38 8.95 5.77
N PRO A 943 -42.23 8.29 6.94
CA PRO A 943 -43.26 7.38 7.48
C PRO A 943 -44.51 8.09 8.05
N ALA A 944 -44.52 9.41 8.26
CA ALA A 944 -45.73 10.16 8.57
C ALA A 944 -46.54 10.44 7.29
N ILE A 945 -45.86 10.81 6.20
CA ILE A 945 -46.47 11.02 4.88
C ILE A 945 -47.16 9.74 4.38
N VAL A 946 -46.48 8.58 4.40
CA VAL A 946 -47.08 7.29 4.03
C VAL A 946 -48.35 6.99 4.82
N ARG A 947 -48.33 7.19 6.16
CA ARG A 947 -49.52 6.98 6.99
C ARG A 947 -50.63 7.97 6.67
N ARG A 948 -50.33 9.22 6.28
CA ARG A 948 -51.35 10.19 5.88
C ARG A 948 -51.96 9.87 4.52
N LEU A 949 -51.15 9.45 3.54
CA LEU A 949 -51.62 8.99 2.23
C LEU A 949 -52.61 7.82 2.33
N ILE A 950 -52.32 6.83 3.19
CA ILE A 950 -53.23 5.72 3.50
C ILE A 950 -54.51 6.25 4.20
N THR A 951 -54.36 7.16 5.18
CA THR A 951 -55.51 7.77 5.89
C THR A 951 -56.43 8.58 4.95
N LEU A 952 -55.88 9.20 3.90
CA LEU A 952 -56.62 9.95 2.89
C LEU A 952 -57.25 9.06 1.79
N GLY A 953 -56.97 7.75 1.80
CA GLY A 953 -57.49 6.77 0.85
C GLY A 953 -56.82 6.81 -0.53
N LEU A 954 -55.62 7.38 -0.65
CA LEU A 954 -54.91 7.53 -1.93
C LEU A 954 -54.14 6.26 -2.33
N ILE A 955 -53.77 5.46 -1.33
CA ILE A 955 -52.93 4.25 -1.37
C ILE A 955 -53.57 3.20 -0.44
N ALA A 956 -53.53 1.94 -0.85
CA ALA A 956 -54.03 0.81 -0.07
C ALA A 956 -52.96 0.20 0.87
N ASP A 957 -51.69 0.18 0.46
CA ASP A 957 -50.57 -0.31 1.26
C ASP A 957 -49.29 0.50 1.04
N ALA A 958 -48.44 0.59 2.08
CA ALA A 958 -47.18 1.32 2.06
C ALA A 958 -46.23 0.87 0.92
N SER A 959 -46.34 -0.38 0.47
CA SER A 959 -45.57 -0.93 -0.65
C SER A 959 -45.86 -0.29 -2.02
N GLU A 960 -46.92 0.52 -2.17
CA GLU A 960 -47.13 1.32 -3.38
C GLU A 960 -46.13 2.49 -3.53
N VAL A 961 -45.46 2.89 -2.45
CA VAL A 961 -44.63 4.11 -2.40
C VAL A 961 -43.24 3.90 -1.76
N GLU A 962 -43.07 2.89 -0.91
CA GLU A 962 -41.73 2.51 -0.41
C GLU A 962 -40.89 1.83 -1.53
N PRO A 963 -39.60 2.18 -1.70
CA PRO A 963 -38.73 1.49 -2.65
C PRO A 963 -38.52 0.02 -2.25
N PRO A 964 -38.39 -0.91 -3.22
CA PRO A 964 -38.31 -2.34 -2.95
C PRO A 964 -37.07 -2.70 -2.11
N LYS A 965 -37.30 -3.32 -0.95
CA LYS A 965 -36.26 -3.62 0.05
C LYS A 965 -35.20 -4.58 -0.50
N ARG A 966 -33.94 -4.12 -0.60
CA ARG A 966 -32.78 -4.95 -0.94
C ARG A 966 -32.64 -6.09 0.07
N SER A 967 -32.59 -7.34 -0.39
CA SER A 967 -32.34 -8.51 0.47
C SER A 967 -30.85 -8.66 0.76
N LYS A 968 -30.48 -8.74 2.04
CA LYS A 968 -29.13 -9.16 2.45
C LYS A 968 -28.99 -10.67 2.19
N SER A 969 -28.05 -11.07 1.34
CA SER A 969 -27.79 -12.46 0.98
C SER A 969 -26.81 -13.13 1.96
N ASN A 970 -27.34 -13.92 2.90
CA ASN A 970 -26.52 -14.78 3.77
C ASN A 970 -25.85 -15.89 2.95
N ALA A 971 -24.55 -16.08 3.12
CA ALA A 971 -23.76 -17.07 2.36
C ALA A 971 -22.65 -17.76 3.20
N ASN A 972 -23.07 -18.47 4.25
CA ASN A 972 -22.48 -19.69 4.89
C ASN A 972 -23.09 -19.82 6.30
N HIS A 973 -23.63 -20.95 6.78
CA HIS A 973 -23.00 -22.27 6.83
C HIS A 973 -24.02 -23.39 7.13
N GLU A 974 -23.83 -24.57 6.56
CA GLU A 974 -24.11 -25.91 7.13
C GLU A 974 -23.21 -26.90 6.35
N ARG A 975 -22.56 -27.93 6.89
CA ARG A 975 -22.43 -28.54 8.23
C ARG A 975 -20.98 -29.11 8.36
N ASN A 976 -20.47 -29.66 9.47
CA ASN A 976 -21.14 -30.33 10.58
C ASN A 976 -20.30 -30.36 11.89
N GLY A 977 -20.98 -30.34 13.05
CA GLY A 977 -20.57 -31.05 14.29
C GLY A 977 -19.46 -30.46 15.19
N GLY A 978 -19.84 -29.88 16.33
CA GLY A 978 -18.96 -29.52 17.46
C GLY A 978 -19.69 -28.68 18.51
N GLU A 979 -19.64 -29.04 19.79
CA GLU A 979 -20.57 -28.51 20.81
C GLU A 979 -20.15 -27.17 21.45
N ARG A 980 -21.13 -26.25 21.50
CA ARG A 980 -21.39 -25.14 22.46
C ARG A 980 -20.31 -24.79 23.51
N SER A 981 -19.96 -23.50 23.53
CA SER A 981 -20.15 -22.67 24.74
C SER A 981 -20.72 -21.30 24.35
N SER A 982 -21.33 -20.63 25.32
CA SER A 982 -21.73 -19.22 25.27
C SER A 982 -20.52 -18.33 25.61
N ASP A 983 -20.41 -17.13 25.02
CA ASP A 983 -20.77 -15.87 25.70
C ASP A 983 -20.70 -14.67 24.74
N ASP A 984 -21.44 -13.61 25.08
CA ASP A 984 -21.47 -12.34 24.36
C ASP A 984 -20.25 -11.47 24.69
N ASP A 985 -19.91 -10.53 23.82
CA ASP A 985 -19.92 -9.12 24.24
C ASP A 985 -19.98 -8.18 23.01
N GLU A 986 -20.82 -7.15 23.12
CA GLU A 986 -20.91 -6.03 22.18
C GLU A 986 -19.98 -4.91 22.65
N ASP A 987 -19.29 -4.22 21.75
CA ASP A 987 -18.77 -2.87 22.02
C ASP A 987 -18.93 -2.01 20.76
N GLU A 988 -19.90 -1.10 20.81
CA GLU A 988 -20.17 -0.07 19.80
C GLU A 988 -19.19 1.10 19.97
N ASP A 989 -18.66 1.65 18.87
CA ASP A 989 -18.12 3.02 18.88
C ASP A 989 -18.78 3.80 17.72
N ASP A 990 -19.86 4.50 18.06
CA ASP A 990 -20.58 5.41 17.14
C ASP A 990 -19.65 6.56 16.73
N GLY A 991 -19.21 6.55 15.47
CA GLY A 991 -18.70 7.72 14.78
C GLY A 991 -19.80 8.28 13.88
N ASP A 992 -20.27 9.50 14.17
CA ASP A 992 -21.43 10.11 13.49
C ASP A 992 -21.30 10.11 11.95
N ASP A 993 -22.32 9.58 11.25
CA ASP A 993 -22.47 9.75 9.80
C ASP A 993 -22.62 11.24 9.47
N VAL A 994 -21.83 11.73 8.51
CA VAL A 994 -22.03 13.05 7.87
C VAL A 994 -22.69 12.81 6.52
N ASP A 995 -23.89 13.35 6.33
CA ASP A 995 -24.56 13.37 5.02
C ASP A 995 -23.79 14.31 4.07
N ASP A 996 -23.06 13.75 3.10
CA ASP A 996 -22.53 14.48 1.93
C ASP A 996 -23.24 13.99 0.66
N ASP A 997 -24.29 14.71 0.25
CA ASP A 997 -25.05 14.47 -0.98
C ASP A 997 -24.23 14.95 -2.20
N ASN A 998 -23.40 14.06 -2.77
CA ASN A 998 -22.79 14.24 -4.09
C ASN A 998 -23.37 13.22 -5.09
N ASP A 999 -24.15 13.71 -6.06
CA ASP A 999 -24.88 12.90 -7.06
C ASP A 999 -23.94 12.29 -8.12
N ASP A 1000 -23.86 10.96 -8.14
CA ASP A 1000 -23.23 10.14 -9.21
C ASP A 1000 -24.14 8.91 -9.52
N GLU A 1001 -25.45 9.11 -9.74
CA GLU A 1001 -26.36 8.07 -10.27
C GLU A 1001 -26.20 7.90 -11.80
N ASP A 1002 -25.17 7.16 -12.23
CA ASP A 1002 -25.18 6.50 -13.55
C ASP A 1002 -24.59 5.07 -13.48
N ASP A 1003 -25.00 4.20 -14.41
CA ASP A 1003 -24.56 2.80 -14.57
C ASP A 1003 -24.65 1.85 -13.34
N ALA A 1004 -25.86 1.69 -12.79
CA ALA A 1004 -26.21 0.62 -11.83
C ALA A 1004 -27.41 -0.28 -12.24
N LEU A 1005 -27.75 -0.35 -13.53
CA LEU A 1005 -28.81 -1.22 -14.05
C LEU A 1005 -28.27 -2.58 -14.54
N GLY A 1006 -28.04 -3.52 -13.62
CA GLY A 1006 -27.95 -4.95 -14.01
C GLY A 1006 -27.16 -5.86 -13.08
N ASN A 1007 -27.84 -6.51 -12.13
CA ASN A 1007 -27.61 -7.93 -11.85
C ASN A 1007 -28.70 -8.51 -10.94
N SER A 1008 -29.57 -9.37 -11.50
CA SER A 1008 -30.63 -10.08 -10.76
C SER A 1008 -30.67 -11.57 -11.15
N TYR A 1009 -29.51 -12.22 -11.23
CA TYR A 1009 -29.42 -13.66 -11.42
C TYR A 1009 -29.86 -14.40 -10.17
N SER A 1010 -31.12 -14.87 -10.18
CA SER A 1010 -31.73 -15.59 -9.08
C SER A 1010 -30.96 -16.88 -8.75
N THR A 1011 -30.63 -17.09 -7.48
CA THR A 1011 -30.02 -18.32 -6.98
C THR A 1011 -30.81 -19.54 -7.44
N ILE A 1012 -30.14 -20.45 -8.17
CA ILE A 1012 -30.77 -21.64 -8.74
C ILE A 1012 -31.34 -22.50 -7.61
N LYS A 1013 -32.65 -22.77 -7.66
CA LYS A 1013 -33.33 -23.64 -6.70
C LYS A 1013 -33.11 -25.12 -7.10
N PRO A 1014 -32.99 -26.04 -6.13
CA PRO A 1014 -32.99 -27.46 -6.43
C PRO A 1014 -34.32 -27.89 -7.09
N LEU A 1015 -34.24 -28.86 -7.99
CA LEU A 1015 -35.37 -29.31 -8.81
C LEU A 1015 -36.39 -30.11 -7.96
N ASP A 1016 -37.58 -29.54 -7.73
CA ASP A 1016 -38.70 -30.29 -7.15
C ASP A 1016 -39.41 -31.11 -8.24
N VAL A 1017 -39.03 -32.38 -8.33
CA VAL A 1017 -39.61 -33.37 -9.25
C VAL A 1017 -41.14 -33.49 -9.08
N LYS A 1018 -41.67 -33.36 -7.86
CA LYS A 1018 -43.12 -33.47 -7.61
C LYS A 1018 -43.86 -32.24 -8.11
N ALA A 1019 -43.29 -31.04 -7.96
CA ALA A 1019 -43.84 -29.81 -8.52
C ALA A 1019 -43.80 -29.81 -10.06
N VAL A 1020 -42.75 -30.36 -10.68
CA VAL A 1020 -42.66 -30.54 -12.13
C VAL A 1020 -43.71 -31.56 -12.62
N GLU A 1021 -43.82 -32.74 -12.00
CA GLU A 1021 -44.86 -33.71 -12.35
C GLU A 1021 -46.28 -33.14 -12.18
N ALA A 1022 -46.56 -32.38 -11.12
CA ALA A 1022 -47.85 -31.73 -10.92
C ALA A 1022 -48.13 -30.64 -11.98
N SER A 1023 -47.11 -29.91 -12.41
CA SER A 1023 -47.22 -28.92 -13.50
C SER A 1023 -47.53 -29.60 -14.83
N LEU A 1024 -46.86 -30.71 -15.15
CA LEU A 1024 -47.10 -31.50 -16.36
C LEU A 1024 -48.50 -32.13 -16.38
N ARG A 1025 -48.95 -32.71 -15.26
CA ARG A 1025 -50.33 -33.23 -15.12
C ARG A 1025 -51.41 -32.15 -15.30
N THR A 1026 -51.11 -30.91 -14.92
CA THR A 1026 -52.02 -29.76 -15.11
C THR A 1026 -52.08 -29.36 -16.58
N LEU A 1027 -50.92 -29.27 -17.26
CA LEU A 1027 -50.80 -28.87 -18.67
C LEU A 1027 -51.48 -29.85 -19.65
N GLY A 1028 -51.58 -31.13 -19.26
CA GLY A 1028 -52.35 -32.15 -19.99
C GLY A 1028 -51.83 -32.46 -21.40
N LYS A 1029 -52.65 -33.19 -22.18
CA LYS A 1029 -52.24 -33.71 -23.50
C LYS A 1029 -51.94 -32.62 -24.53
N ALA A 1030 -52.59 -31.46 -24.41
CA ALA A 1030 -52.37 -30.31 -25.29
C ALA A 1030 -50.96 -29.69 -25.17
N GLY A 1031 -50.26 -29.95 -24.06
CA GLY A 1031 -48.90 -29.45 -23.84
C GLY A 1031 -47.77 -30.29 -24.44
N LYS A 1032 -48.04 -31.49 -24.99
CA LYS A 1032 -46.95 -32.43 -25.35
C LYS A 1032 -45.97 -31.87 -26.39
N GLU A 1033 -46.45 -31.22 -27.46
CA GLU A 1033 -45.59 -30.58 -28.48
C GLU A 1033 -44.73 -29.46 -27.88
N SER A 1034 -45.31 -28.66 -26.97
CA SER A 1034 -44.62 -27.58 -26.27
C SER A 1034 -43.58 -28.08 -25.27
N VAL A 1035 -43.81 -29.25 -24.66
CA VAL A 1035 -42.84 -29.93 -23.79
C VAL A 1035 -41.70 -30.53 -24.61
N GLN A 1036 -42.01 -31.12 -25.77
CA GLN A 1036 -41.01 -31.68 -26.67
C GLN A 1036 -40.00 -30.63 -27.16
N TRP A 1037 -40.48 -29.44 -27.53
CA TRP A 1037 -39.62 -28.30 -27.87
C TRP A 1037 -38.66 -27.88 -26.73
N ILE A 1038 -39.08 -27.98 -25.47
CA ILE A 1038 -38.21 -27.69 -24.32
C ILE A 1038 -37.20 -28.81 -24.06
N ILE A 1039 -37.53 -30.07 -24.39
CA ILE A 1039 -36.55 -31.17 -24.40
C ILE A 1039 -35.46 -30.88 -25.45
N GLU A 1040 -35.84 -30.52 -26.67
CA GLU A 1040 -34.93 -30.17 -27.76
C GLU A 1040 -33.98 -29.02 -27.36
N CYS A 1041 -34.52 -27.93 -26.80
CA CYS A 1041 -33.70 -26.80 -26.32
C CYS A 1041 -32.74 -27.18 -25.17
N LEU A 1042 -33.09 -28.14 -24.31
CA LEU A 1042 -32.21 -28.61 -23.23
C LEU A 1042 -31.13 -29.58 -23.73
N ASP A 1043 -31.43 -30.35 -24.77
CA ASP A 1043 -30.52 -31.31 -25.41
C ASP A 1043 -29.50 -30.62 -26.35
N GLU A 1044 -29.90 -29.56 -27.06
CA GLU A 1044 -28.97 -28.66 -27.75
C GLU A 1044 -27.97 -28.02 -26.77
N VAL A 1045 -28.46 -27.54 -25.62
CA VAL A 1045 -27.59 -26.99 -24.56
C VAL A 1045 -26.70 -28.09 -23.94
N LEU A 1046 -27.17 -29.33 -23.83
CA LEU A 1046 -26.34 -30.44 -23.34
C LEU A 1046 -25.15 -30.70 -24.27
N LYS A 1047 -25.39 -30.78 -25.58
CA LYS A 1047 -24.36 -31.05 -26.60
C LYS A 1047 -23.24 -30.01 -26.62
N LEU A 1048 -23.56 -28.75 -26.35
CA LEU A 1048 -22.57 -27.67 -26.25
C LEU A 1048 -21.55 -27.88 -25.10
N PHE A 1049 -21.84 -28.71 -24.09
CA PHE A 1049 -20.88 -29.05 -23.03
C PHE A 1049 -19.89 -30.17 -23.43
N ASP A 1050 -20.19 -31.00 -24.42
CA ASP A 1050 -19.29 -32.08 -24.86
C ASP A 1050 -18.22 -31.57 -25.85
N ASP A 1051 -18.51 -30.49 -26.61
CA ASP A 1051 -17.61 -29.96 -27.64
C ASP A 1051 -16.64 -28.85 -27.15
N SER A 1052 -16.88 -28.16 -26.02
CA SER A 1052 -15.94 -27.16 -25.45
C SER A 1052 -16.24 -26.75 -23.99
N ASP A 1053 -15.20 -26.35 -23.25
CA ASP A 1053 -15.34 -25.63 -21.97
C ASP A 1053 -16.04 -24.27 -22.19
N PRO A 1054 -17.04 -23.89 -21.38
CA PRO A 1054 -17.85 -22.70 -21.62
C PRO A 1054 -17.11 -21.37 -21.33
N ASP A 1055 -17.32 -20.41 -22.23
CA ASP A 1055 -16.67 -19.08 -22.19
C ASP A 1055 -17.13 -18.25 -20.97
N PRO A 1056 -16.20 -17.69 -20.15
CA PRO A 1056 -16.52 -16.92 -18.95
C PRO A 1056 -17.34 -15.64 -19.18
N GLU A 1057 -17.47 -15.16 -20.43
CA GLU A 1057 -18.34 -14.02 -20.77
C GLU A 1057 -19.83 -14.41 -20.89
N GLN A 1058 -20.17 -15.71 -21.03
CA GLN A 1058 -21.55 -16.19 -21.22
C GLN A 1058 -22.36 -16.37 -19.91
N GLN A 1059 -22.29 -15.37 -19.03
CA GLN A 1059 -22.95 -15.44 -17.70
C GLN A 1059 -24.48 -15.32 -17.75
N ASP A 1060 -25.03 -14.80 -18.85
CA ASP A 1060 -26.46 -14.51 -19.02
C ASP A 1060 -27.33 -15.74 -19.34
N GLY A 1061 -26.73 -16.88 -19.71
CA GLY A 1061 -27.44 -18.10 -20.10
C GLY A 1061 -27.99 -18.11 -21.53
N ILE A 1062 -28.39 -19.28 -22.01
CA ILE A 1062 -28.71 -19.53 -23.42
C ILE A 1062 -30.20 -19.24 -23.68
N PRO A 1063 -30.56 -18.42 -24.69
CA PRO A 1063 -31.94 -18.00 -24.93
C PRO A 1063 -32.79 -19.05 -25.64
N ILE A 1064 -34.02 -19.25 -25.13
CA ILE A 1064 -35.06 -20.07 -25.76
C ILE A 1064 -35.88 -19.17 -26.70
N VAL A 1065 -35.74 -19.37 -28.01
CA VAL A 1065 -36.41 -18.58 -29.04
C VAL A 1065 -37.59 -19.39 -29.63
N ALA A 1066 -38.81 -18.87 -29.47
CA ALA A 1066 -39.99 -19.44 -30.10
C ALA A 1066 -40.09 -19.00 -31.57
N ILE A 1067 -39.97 -19.96 -32.49
CA ILE A 1067 -40.01 -19.73 -33.95
C ILE A 1067 -41.36 -20.19 -34.53
N ALA A 1068 -41.91 -21.29 -34.02
CA ALA A 1068 -43.16 -21.86 -34.52
C ALA A 1068 -44.41 -21.27 -33.81
N PRO A 1069 -45.58 -21.16 -34.48
CA PRO A 1069 -46.78 -20.58 -33.89
C PRO A 1069 -47.25 -21.25 -32.58
N TYR A 1070 -47.10 -22.58 -32.48
CA TYR A 1070 -47.46 -23.33 -31.26
C TYR A 1070 -46.56 -22.99 -30.07
N GLN A 1071 -45.28 -22.67 -30.30
CA GLN A 1071 -44.32 -22.27 -29.27
C GLN A 1071 -44.68 -20.88 -28.70
N ILE A 1072 -45.09 -19.95 -29.58
CA ILE A 1072 -45.56 -18.61 -29.18
C ILE A 1072 -46.88 -18.69 -28.38
N ALA A 1073 -47.79 -19.58 -28.78
CA ALA A 1073 -49.02 -19.87 -28.03
C ALA A 1073 -48.72 -20.52 -26.67
N ALA A 1074 -47.76 -21.46 -26.61
CA ALA A 1074 -47.31 -22.06 -25.36
C ALA A 1074 -46.71 -21.03 -24.39
N LEU A 1075 -45.82 -20.15 -24.87
CA LEU A 1075 -45.28 -19.05 -24.06
C LEU A 1075 -46.34 -18.04 -23.60
N SER A 1076 -47.51 -17.99 -24.23
CA SER A 1076 -48.64 -17.17 -23.79
C SER A 1076 -49.47 -17.85 -22.68
N THR A 1077 -49.31 -19.16 -22.47
CA THR A 1077 -50.13 -19.97 -21.58
C THR A 1077 -49.59 -19.92 -20.14
N PRO A 1078 -50.38 -19.52 -19.12
CA PRO A 1078 -49.89 -19.31 -17.76
C PRO A 1078 -49.40 -20.59 -17.08
N GLU A 1079 -49.91 -21.76 -17.49
CA GLU A 1079 -49.52 -23.06 -16.96
C GLU A 1079 -48.16 -23.52 -17.50
N PHE A 1080 -47.89 -23.24 -18.78
CA PHE A 1080 -46.57 -23.46 -19.37
C PHE A 1080 -45.52 -22.54 -18.76
N LYS A 1081 -45.86 -21.27 -18.47
CA LYS A 1081 -44.97 -20.38 -17.70
C LYS A 1081 -44.67 -20.90 -16.28
N ARG A 1082 -45.64 -21.56 -15.61
CA ARG A 1082 -45.36 -22.25 -14.32
C ARG A 1082 -44.38 -23.41 -14.52
N LEU A 1083 -44.52 -24.20 -15.58
CA LEU A 1083 -43.59 -25.31 -15.90
C LEU A 1083 -42.16 -24.82 -16.15
N LEU A 1084 -41.96 -23.78 -16.97
CA LEU A 1084 -40.63 -23.18 -17.17
C LEU A 1084 -40.00 -22.74 -15.84
N LYS A 1085 -40.81 -22.13 -14.96
CA LYS A 1085 -40.39 -21.65 -13.65
C LYS A 1085 -40.13 -22.77 -12.62
N THR A 1086 -40.77 -23.93 -12.72
CA THR A 1086 -40.47 -25.10 -11.87
C THR A 1086 -39.27 -25.91 -12.39
N LEU A 1087 -39.00 -25.90 -13.70
CA LEU A 1087 -37.75 -26.43 -14.28
C LEU A 1087 -36.52 -25.58 -13.92
N GLY A 1088 -36.71 -24.30 -13.60
CA GLY A 1088 -35.64 -23.35 -13.25
C GLY A 1088 -35.13 -22.52 -14.43
N ILE A 1089 -35.92 -22.43 -15.51
CA ILE A 1089 -35.66 -21.55 -16.66
C ILE A 1089 -36.01 -20.11 -16.27
N MET A 1090 -35.19 -19.15 -16.70
CA MET A 1090 -35.37 -17.74 -16.38
C MET A 1090 -36.57 -17.13 -17.13
N ASP A 1091 -37.27 -16.23 -16.44
CA ASP A 1091 -38.38 -15.46 -16.99
C ASP A 1091 -37.87 -14.22 -17.76
N VAL A 1092 -38.71 -13.66 -18.63
CA VAL A 1092 -38.40 -12.46 -19.42
C VAL A 1092 -38.20 -11.26 -18.47
N SER A 1093 -37.06 -10.57 -18.57
CA SER A 1093 -36.70 -9.45 -17.69
C SER A 1093 -36.70 -8.12 -18.47
N LYS A 1094 -36.55 -6.98 -17.78
CA LYS A 1094 -36.35 -5.67 -18.45
C LYS A 1094 -35.06 -5.59 -19.28
N GLN A 1095 -34.16 -6.59 -19.19
CA GLN A 1095 -32.88 -6.64 -19.89
C GLN A 1095 -32.80 -7.79 -20.92
N HIS A 1096 -33.69 -8.79 -20.86
CA HIS A 1096 -33.69 -9.97 -21.72
C HIS A 1096 -35.05 -10.20 -22.35
N CYS A 1097 -35.14 -10.10 -23.69
CA CYS A 1097 -36.38 -10.25 -24.45
C CYS A 1097 -36.92 -11.69 -24.54
N TYR A 1098 -36.13 -12.69 -24.13
CA TYR A 1098 -36.46 -14.12 -24.23
C TYR A 1098 -36.24 -14.83 -22.89
N HIS A 1099 -36.93 -15.95 -22.70
CA HIS A 1099 -36.62 -16.89 -21.61
C HIS A 1099 -35.21 -17.47 -21.80
N ARG A 1100 -34.47 -17.75 -20.72
CA ARG A 1100 -33.09 -18.26 -20.80
C ARG A 1100 -32.84 -19.48 -19.91
N ILE A 1101 -32.03 -20.41 -20.38
CA ILE A 1101 -31.49 -21.55 -19.61
C ILE A 1101 -30.22 -21.06 -18.88
N PRO A 1102 -30.16 -21.10 -17.53
CA PRO A 1102 -28.97 -20.67 -16.78
C PRO A 1102 -27.70 -21.46 -17.16
N SER A 1103 -26.61 -20.78 -17.53
CA SER A 1103 -25.33 -21.40 -17.86
C SER A 1103 -24.63 -22.10 -16.68
N LYS A 1104 -25.16 -21.96 -15.46
CA LYS A 1104 -24.68 -22.61 -14.22
C LYS A 1104 -25.41 -23.93 -13.91
N LEU A 1105 -26.20 -24.48 -14.84
CA LEU A 1105 -26.79 -25.82 -14.73
C LEU A 1105 -25.76 -26.89 -15.15
N ALA A 1106 -25.48 -27.84 -14.26
CA ALA A 1106 -24.61 -28.97 -14.56
C ALA A 1106 -25.27 -29.96 -15.55
N PRO A 1107 -24.50 -30.65 -16.42
CA PRO A 1107 -25.03 -31.53 -17.47
C PRO A 1107 -25.88 -32.69 -16.90
N ALA A 1108 -25.46 -33.29 -15.79
CA ALA A 1108 -26.26 -34.31 -15.09
C ALA A 1108 -27.63 -33.80 -14.60
N ASP A 1109 -27.75 -32.50 -14.36
CA ASP A 1109 -28.97 -31.83 -13.92
C ASP A 1109 -29.85 -31.36 -15.09
N LEU A 1110 -29.27 -31.17 -16.29
CA LEU A 1110 -29.99 -31.03 -17.55
C LEU A 1110 -30.59 -32.39 -17.98
N GLN A 1111 -29.79 -33.45 -17.97
CA GLN A 1111 -30.24 -34.83 -18.27
C GLN A 1111 -31.43 -35.24 -17.38
N ARG A 1112 -31.36 -35.00 -16.07
CA ARG A 1112 -32.48 -35.25 -15.13
C ARG A 1112 -33.77 -34.54 -15.54
N ARG A 1113 -33.69 -33.30 -16.04
CA ARG A 1113 -34.86 -32.53 -16.50
C ARG A 1113 -35.43 -33.13 -17.78
N ILE A 1114 -34.57 -33.46 -18.75
CA ILE A 1114 -34.93 -34.15 -20.00
C ILE A 1114 -35.70 -35.44 -19.69
N THR A 1115 -35.14 -36.35 -18.90
CA THR A 1115 -35.77 -37.66 -18.60
C THR A 1115 -37.14 -37.54 -17.91
N ILE A 1116 -37.37 -36.51 -17.09
CA ILE A 1116 -38.68 -36.25 -16.47
C ILE A 1116 -39.71 -35.80 -17.52
N LEU A 1117 -39.30 -34.96 -18.47
CA LEU A 1117 -40.17 -34.45 -19.54
C LEU A 1117 -40.47 -35.54 -20.58
N GLU A 1118 -39.45 -36.32 -21.00
CA GLU A 1118 -39.59 -37.48 -21.89
C GLU A 1118 -40.59 -38.50 -21.33
N ARG A 1119 -40.54 -38.77 -20.02
CA ARG A 1119 -41.48 -39.70 -19.36
C ARG A 1119 -42.94 -39.26 -19.48
N PHE A 1120 -43.20 -37.95 -19.55
CA PHE A 1120 -44.54 -37.39 -19.78
C PHE A 1120 -44.94 -37.40 -21.26
N CYS A 1121 -44.01 -37.15 -22.19
CA CYS A 1121 -44.27 -37.35 -23.61
C CYS A 1121 -44.64 -38.82 -23.90
N ASN A 1122 -43.90 -39.76 -23.31
CA ASN A 1122 -44.00 -41.19 -23.58
C ASN A 1122 -45.08 -41.93 -22.78
N SER A 1123 -45.73 -41.31 -21.80
CA SER A 1123 -46.84 -41.96 -21.07
C SER A 1123 -48.10 -42.06 -21.94
N VAL A 1124 -48.52 -43.30 -22.22
CA VAL A 1124 -49.79 -43.68 -22.85
C VAL A 1124 -50.83 -43.95 -21.76
N ASP A 1125 -52.06 -43.50 -21.97
CA ASP A 1125 -53.12 -43.55 -20.95
C ASP A 1125 -53.69 -44.96 -20.73
N VAL A 1126 -54.00 -45.27 -19.47
CA VAL A 1126 -55.00 -46.27 -19.09
C VAL A 1126 -55.94 -45.61 -18.09
N GLU A 1127 -57.20 -45.39 -18.47
CA GLU A 1127 -58.20 -44.78 -17.59
C GLU A 1127 -58.83 -45.80 -16.60
N PRO A 1128 -59.40 -45.34 -15.47
CA PRO A 1128 -59.56 -46.18 -14.29
C PRO A 1128 -60.96 -46.80 -14.14
N HIS A 1129 -61.03 -48.09 -13.80
CA HIS A 1129 -62.20 -48.67 -13.15
C HIS A 1129 -61.83 -49.57 -11.96
N SER A 1130 -62.59 -49.33 -10.88
CA SER A 1130 -62.73 -50.10 -9.63
C SER A 1130 -63.61 -51.36 -9.86
N PRO A 1131 -63.99 -52.21 -8.86
CA PRO A 1131 -63.92 -52.00 -7.40
C PRO A 1131 -63.64 -53.27 -6.53
N ILE A 1132 -63.80 -53.12 -5.20
CA ILE A 1132 -64.01 -54.18 -4.16
C ILE A 1132 -62.84 -55.20 -4.03
N ALA A 1133 -61.99 -55.21 -2.99
CA ALA A 1133 -62.16 -55.09 -1.52
C ALA A 1133 -62.74 -56.34 -0.82
N THR A 1134 -61.85 -57.13 -0.21
CA THR A 1134 -62.14 -58.04 0.92
C THR A 1134 -61.06 -57.87 1.99
N ASN A 1135 -61.44 -58.02 3.26
CA ASN A 1135 -60.59 -57.82 4.43
C ASN A 1135 -59.86 -59.12 4.85
N GLU A 1136 -59.32 -59.07 6.07
CA GLU A 1136 -58.88 -60.17 6.95
C GLU A 1136 -57.41 -60.59 6.69
N THR A 1137 -56.49 -60.56 7.67
CA THR A 1137 -56.45 -61.18 9.03
C THR A 1137 -56.54 -62.71 8.95
N THR A 1138 -55.63 -63.50 9.56
CA THR A 1138 -54.70 -63.21 10.67
C THR A 1138 -53.44 -64.09 10.59
N ASP A 1139 -52.57 -64.01 11.59
CA ASP A 1139 -51.31 -64.76 11.74
C ASP A 1139 -51.44 -66.31 11.65
N GLU A 1140 -50.35 -66.99 11.24
CA GLU A 1140 -49.61 -68.02 12.02
C GLU A 1140 -48.42 -68.58 11.18
N VAL A 1141 -47.15 -68.46 11.62
CA VAL A 1141 -46.32 -69.45 12.39
C VAL A 1141 -45.55 -70.47 11.49
N VAL A 1142 -44.46 -71.07 12.01
CA VAL A 1142 -43.48 -71.99 11.37
C VAL A 1142 -42.50 -71.26 10.41
N GLU A 1143 -41.25 -70.95 10.80
CA GLU A 1143 -40.04 -71.79 11.00
C GLU A 1143 -39.22 -72.10 9.72
N ARG A 1144 -37.98 -72.55 9.94
CA ARG A 1144 -36.88 -72.65 8.95
C ARG A 1144 -36.82 -74.03 8.28
N ASN A 1145 -36.18 -74.14 7.11
CA ASN A 1145 -34.85 -74.77 6.96
C ASN A 1145 -34.38 -74.86 5.48
N ASP A 1146 -33.10 -74.52 5.27
CA ASP A 1146 -32.05 -75.16 4.41
C ASP A 1146 -32.32 -75.40 2.89
N ILE A 1147 -31.36 -75.56 1.97
CA ILE A 1147 -29.88 -75.73 1.91
C ILE A 1147 -29.41 -75.14 0.52
N VAL A 1148 -28.15 -74.97 0.07
CA VAL A 1148 -26.76 -75.31 0.49
C VAL A 1148 -25.82 -74.14 0.10
N ASP A 1149 -24.60 -74.10 0.62
CA ASP A 1149 -23.48 -73.24 0.16
C ASP A 1149 -22.89 -73.65 -1.22
N GLN A 1150 -22.18 -72.73 -1.88
CA GLN A 1150 -20.76 -72.92 -2.24
C GLN A 1150 -20.07 -71.63 -2.77
N ASP A 1151 -18.77 -71.49 -2.48
CA ASP A 1151 -17.87 -70.43 -2.96
C ASP A 1151 -17.46 -70.62 -4.44
N ASP A 1152 -16.83 -69.61 -5.06
CA ASP A 1152 -15.51 -69.84 -5.67
C ASP A 1152 -14.67 -68.55 -5.86
N ASP A 1153 -13.38 -68.72 -6.15
CA ASP A 1153 -12.32 -67.69 -6.09
C ASP A 1153 -11.77 -67.28 -7.49
N ALA A 1154 -10.89 -66.27 -7.50
CA ALA A 1154 -9.75 -66.10 -8.42
C ALA A 1154 -9.94 -65.61 -9.89
N ARG A 1155 -9.33 -64.43 -10.14
CA ARG A 1155 -8.35 -64.11 -11.21
C ARG A 1155 -8.72 -64.36 -12.71
N SER A 1156 -8.42 -63.36 -13.56
CA SER A 1156 -7.23 -63.33 -14.46
C SER A 1156 -7.45 -62.67 -15.84
N MET A 1157 -6.34 -62.12 -16.37
CA MET A 1157 -5.93 -62.01 -17.79
C MET A 1157 -6.79 -61.28 -18.85
N SER A 1158 -6.09 -60.44 -19.62
CA SER A 1158 -6.38 -59.96 -20.99
C SER A 1158 -6.17 -61.09 -22.04
N PRO A 1159 -6.18 -60.89 -23.39
CA PRO A 1159 -6.38 -59.66 -24.21
C PRO A 1159 -7.24 -59.90 -25.51
N LEU A 1160 -7.18 -58.96 -26.49
CA LEU A 1160 -7.12 -59.17 -27.96
C LEU A 1160 -8.24 -60.02 -28.66
N LEU A 1161 -8.93 -59.61 -29.75
CA LEU A 1161 -8.53 -59.00 -31.06
C LEU A 1161 -9.66 -58.01 -31.55
N VAL A 1162 -10.05 -57.73 -32.82
CA VAL A 1162 -9.76 -58.27 -34.18
C VAL A 1162 -10.15 -57.24 -35.30
N GLU A 1163 -9.38 -57.18 -36.41
CA GLU A 1163 -9.69 -56.97 -37.86
C GLU A 1163 -10.70 -55.87 -38.35
N ASP A 1164 -10.65 -55.27 -39.56
CA ASP A 1164 -9.67 -55.17 -40.68
C ASP A 1164 -10.08 -54.07 -41.72
N ASP A 1165 -9.17 -53.73 -42.67
CA ASP A 1165 -9.37 -53.12 -44.03
C ASP A 1165 -10.07 -51.74 -44.19
N ASP A 1166 -9.84 -50.85 -45.17
CA ASP A 1166 -8.99 -50.67 -46.39
C ASP A 1166 -8.91 -49.11 -46.65
N SER A 1167 -8.09 -48.40 -47.45
CA SER A 1167 -7.21 -48.70 -48.61
C SER A 1167 -5.99 -47.75 -48.73
N GLU A 1168 -5.09 -48.04 -49.68
CA GLU A 1168 -4.07 -47.13 -50.27
C GLU A 1168 -4.49 -46.72 -51.73
N PRO A 1169 -3.63 -46.30 -52.71
CA PRO A 1169 -2.22 -45.83 -52.71
C PRO A 1169 -1.86 -44.62 -53.62
N GLU A 1170 -0.64 -44.07 -53.43
CA GLU A 1170 0.47 -43.92 -54.42
C GLU A 1170 1.59 -43.05 -53.77
N ALA A 1171 2.77 -43.57 -53.40
CA ALA A 1171 3.91 -44.08 -54.19
C ALA A 1171 4.83 -42.96 -54.76
N ALA A 1172 6.18 -43.00 -54.66
CA ALA A 1172 7.11 -43.86 -53.89
C ALA A 1172 8.51 -43.15 -53.71
N PRO A 1173 9.68 -43.81 -53.77
CA PRO A 1173 10.59 -44.11 -52.63
C PRO A 1173 11.87 -43.19 -52.60
N VAL A 1174 12.86 -43.28 -51.69
CA VAL A 1174 13.73 -44.42 -51.28
C VAL A 1174 14.48 -44.16 -49.95
N ARG A 1175 14.32 -45.09 -48.98
CA ARG A 1175 15.31 -45.85 -48.15
C ARG A 1175 16.76 -45.32 -47.97
N MET A 1176 17.52 -45.62 -46.91
CA MET A 1176 17.33 -46.27 -45.59
C MET A 1176 18.64 -46.11 -44.78
N ALA A 1177 18.57 -46.08 -43.44
CA ALA A 1177 19.62 -46.56 -42.54
C ALA A 1177 19.00 -46.92 -41.18
N ASN A 1178 19.61 -47.84 -40.44
CA ASN A 1178 19.11 -48.39 -39.16
C ASN A 1178 20.28 -48.61 -38.18
N GLU A 1179 19.96 -49.01 -36.94
CA GLU A 1179 20.90 -49.52 -35.93
C GLU A 1179 21.86 -48.49 -35.30
N GLY A 1180 22.41 -48.73 -34.10
CA GLY A 1180 22.05 -49.78 -33.14
C GLY A 1180 23.20 -50.32 -32.29
N SER A 1181 23.01 -50.32 -30.97
CA SER A 1181 23.80 -51.07 -29.97
C SER A 1181 25.27 -50.60 -29.75
N SER A 1182 26.00 -51.39 -28.96
CA SER A 1182 27.19 -50.96 -28.21
C SER A 1182 28.24 -52.05 -28.08
N SER A 1183 29.53 -51.70 -28.00
CA SER A 1183 30.52 -52.56 -27.34
C SER A 1183 31.69 -51.76 -26.74
N LYS A 1184 32.50 -52.44 -25.92
CA LYS A 1184 33.80 -51.98 -25.41
C LYS A 1184 34.87 -52.96 -25.89
N ARG A 1185 36.05 -52.48 -26.33
CA ARG A 1185 37.37 -52.82 -25.73
C ARG A 1185 38.60 -52.37 -26.55
N ASP A 1186 39.69 -52.19 -25.80
CA ASP A 1186 41.11 -52.44 -26.10
C ASP A 1186 41.81 -51.88 -27.36
N ARG A 1187 42.85 -51.06 -27.11
CA ARG A 1187 44.27 -51.17 -27.58
C ARG A 1187 44.49 -51.75 -29.00
N SER A 1188 45.25 -51.13 -29.92
CA SER A 1188 46.57 -50.46 -29.75
C SER A 1188 47.14 -49.99 -31.11
N LEU A 1189 48.06 -48.99 -31.10
CA LEU A 1189 49.07 -48.63 -32.14
C LEU A 1189 48.50 -48.24 -33.54
N ASP A 1190 49.14 -47.43 -34.39
CA ASP A 1190 50.57 -47.05 -34.48
C ASP A 1190 50.79 -45.60 -35.04
N SER A 1191 52.07 -45.23 -35.16
CA SER A 1191 52.72 -43.97 -35.61
C SER A 1191 52.05 -43.04 -36.65
N SER A 1192 52.26 -41.72 -36.46
CA SER A 1192 52.99 -40.88 -37.44
C SER A 1192 53.59 -39.64 -36.75
N ASP A 1193 54.82 -39.25 -37.11
CA ASP A 1193 55.60 -38.21 -36.39
C ASP A 1193 55.40 -36.78 -36.92
N SER A 1194 55.67 -35.80 -36.06
CA SER A 1194 56.55 -34.66 -36.36
C SER A 1194 56.91 -33.90 -35.08
N GLU A 1195 58.20 -33.73 -34.82
CA GLU A 1195 58.74 -33.17 -33.57
C GLU A 1195 58.91 -31.65 -33.62
N SER A 1196 58.91 -31.01 -32.45
CA SER A 1196 59.74 -29.84 -32.15
C SER A 1196 59.87 -29.69 -30.63
N GLU A 1197 61.08 -29.93 -30.12
CA GLU A 1197 61.48 -29.80 -28.72
C GLU A 1197 61.57 -28.29 -28.31
N MET A 1198 61.67 -27.87 -27.04
CA MET A 1198 62.43 -28.43 -25.92
C MET A 1198 61.86 -28.20 -24.52
N HIS A 1199 62.25 -29.13 -23.63
CA HIS A 1199 62.59 -29.02 -22.20
C HIS A 1199 62.69 -27.61 -21.56
N VAL A 1200 62.42 -27.43 -20.25
CA VAL A 1200 63.19 -28.05 -19.14
C VAL A 1200 62.35 -28.49 -17.93
N GLN A 1201 62.58 -29.77 -17.55
CA GLN A 1201 62.55 -30.39 -16.22
C GLN A 1201 61.59 -29.87 -15.12
N GLN A 1202 60.60 -30.70 -14.78
CA GLN A 1202 60.14 -30.82 -13.40
C GLN A 1202 61.13 -31.68 -12.60
N SER A 1203 61.37 -31.36 -11.31
CA SER A 1203 61.92 -32.31 -10.36
C SER A 1203 61.00 -32.45 -9.13
N THR A 1204 60.89 -33.66 -8.60
CA THR A 1204 59.91 -33.98 -7.55
C THR A 1204 60.54 -34.00 -6.16
N LYS A 1205 59.77 -33.63 -5.14
CA LYS A 1205 59.52 -34.49 -3.96
C LYS A 1205 58.45 -33.96 -3.01
N LYS A 1206 57.75 -34.89 -2.38
CA LYS A 1206 56.89 -34.68 -1.21
C LYS A 1206 57.76 -34.72 0.06
N ILE A 1207 57.42 -33.96 1.09
CA ILE A 1207 57.61 -34.36 2.50
C ILE A 1207 56.66 -33.56 3.41
N ARG A 1208 56.34 -34.13 4.58
CA ARG A 1208 55.44 -33.55 5.60
C ARG A 1208 56.25 -32.94 6.74
N LYS A 1209 55.84 -31.77 7.29
CA LYS A 1209 55.39 -31.59 8.70
C LYS A 1209 55.43 -30.12 9.18
N ARG A 1210 54.43 -29.79 10.01
CA ARG A 1210 54.45 -28.92 11.21
C ARG A 1210 55.31 -27.65 11.23
N VAL A 1211 54.62 -26.50 11.25
CA VAL A 1211 54.58 -25.52 12.37
C VAL A 1211 55.88 -25.37 13.20
N ALA A 1212 56.49 -24.19 13.04
CA ALA A 1212 57.21 -23.46 14.08
C ALA A 1212 56.72 -22.00 14.07
N VAL A 1213 57.03 -21.23 15.11
CA VAL A 1213 56.60 -19.83 15.34
C VAL A 1213 57.85 -18.95 15.46
N LEU A 1214 57.67 -17.62 15.43
CA LEU A 1214 58.68 -16.55 15.45
C LEU A 1214 59.26 -16.24 14.06
N SER A 1215 59.73 -15.04 13.74
CA SER A 1215 59.44 -13.62 14.12
C SER A 1215 60.49 -12.78 13.38
N SER A 1216 60.28 -11.47 13.19
CA SER A 1216 61.31 -10.49 12.75
C SER A 1216 61.92 -10.74 11.35
N ASP A 1217 62.41 -9.77 10.58
CA ASP A 1217 62.33 -8.30 10.58
C ASP A 1217 62.40 -7.78 9.12
N GLU A 1218 62.20 -6.48 8.91
CA GLU A 1218 62.77 -5.59 7.87
C GLU A 1218 63.09 -6.15 6.45
N ASP A 1219 62.20 -5.90 5.48
CA ASP A 1219 62.37 -4.87 4.41
C ASP A 1219 61.10 -4.74 3.54
#